data_AF-A0AA39ZLY7-F1
#
_entry.id   AF-A0AA39ZLY7-F1
#
_cell.length_a   1.000
_cell.length_b   1.000
_cell.length_c   1.000
_cell.angle_alpha   90.00
_cell.angle_beta   90.00
_cell.angle_gamma   90.00
#
_symmetry.space_group_name_H-M   'P 1'
#
loop_
_entity.id
_entity.type
_entity.pdbx_description
1 polymer ?
#
loop_
_entity_poly.entity_id
_entity_poly.type
_entity_poly.pdbx_seq_one_letter_code
_entity_poly.pdbx_strand_id
1 'polypeptide(L)'
;MRFGQNYHRNFIPEWSEHYVDYNLLKKQVKLGNVTETYEYLDTAVSALKIFYKHEINAGSFGEEELDKLQWFGRVNLDAIERIIAKLKQKGHTGSPYPGRFAFLVSVRQIQLYNQQNGNGLQDGIGLQDGILAKRPRVANPLHMAMRHQDDERVHALVQDLRNLDYLSVRGEIALHVAAQLGRLDYTTLLLEVLAKNNLDHDIPDISRGWTPLFFAAVDGHLDIVQLLLEAGSDQHRKDHLGWTAKEYAVFKGHLAVAGLFDTTTVEDLTGGPEQNPFGASVYAPNHCIEGEKIIIATLGSSRKNRVVTQVDLSYCSSVYTPGKHESVASFSLTISALGNKSQLPRRVWLPILDDQINDPFIFSVASDVAAQLIFKVYRDTGEGNVLVGSGTALLESNSHQFGAGRQSLIREQTVPILDKETMAVAGTVTFTFLIAKPYSHDIQGPQGFSTPEEWTRALTPVTSPPLLVGHRGTGQNLVANKHLQIGENTVGSFLSAVKLGASFVEFDVQVTRDLQAVCFHDFSLSESGTDAPVHDLTLDQFLHASKVQSPHGNPLSTLGQPRYQDEGSNNRPRSRSLGGQFEAGAIQIRDRMKHTVDFKLKGFKPNTRGEFIQDSFATLKDILTQLPEEIGLDIEIKYPRLHEAVDAGVAPVAIELNTFVDVALDTVHQHSKPGSKRKIMFSSFTPEICILLSLKQKAYPVFFITNAGKIPMTDMEVRAASVQVAVRFARRWNLTGIVFACEALLLSPRLVGYVKKKGGLVCATYGELNNQPDVVRKQVAAGVDIIVADRIRLVAETLAVLN
;
A
#
# COMPACT_ATOMS: atom_id res chain seq x y z
N MET A 1 -33.77 35.73 5.78
CA MET A 1 -34.89 34.82 5.44
C MET A 1 -34.88 33.71 6.46
N ARG A 2 -36.01 33.45 7.13
CA ARG A 2 -36.10 32.48 8.23
C ARG A 2 -36.10 31.07 7.64
N PHE A 3 -34.99 30.35 7.76
CA PHE A 3 -35.02 28.89 7.72
C PHE A 3 -35.85 28.42 8.92
N GLY A 4 -36.88 27.58 8.70
CA GLY A 4 -37.56 26.88 9.78
C GLY A 4 -39.08 26.96 9.88
N GLN A 5 -39.82 27.59 8.95
CA GLN A 5 -41.30 27.59 9.04
C GLN A 5 -42.03 26.68 8.07
N ASN A 6 -41.37 26.11 7.05
CA ASN A 6 -41.98 25.16 6.11
C ASN A 6 -41.22 23.83 6.03
N TYR A 7 -40.75 23.31 7.16
CA TYR A 7 -40.36 21.90 7.25
C TYR A 7 -41.59 21.11 7.70
N HIS A 8 -42.28 20.45 6.77
CA HIS A 8 -43.31 19.48 7.13
C HIS A 8 -42.74 18.12 7.58
N ARG A 9 -41.42 18.02 7.80
CA ARG A 9 -40.75 16.91 8.51
C ARG A 9 -39.59 17.47 9.33
N ASN A 10 -39.47 17.09 10.60
CA ASN A 10 -38.43 17.49 11.55
C ASN A 10 -37.03 16.96 11.15
N PHE A 11 -36.53 17.30 9.97
CA PHE A 11 -35.18 16.97 9.52
C PHE A 11 -34.37 18.27 9.42
N ILE A 12 -33.49 18.48 10.39
CA ILE A 12 -32.46 19.51 10.29
C ILE A 12 -31.37 18.92 9.40
N PRO A 13 -31.08 19.49 8.22
CA PRO A 13 -30.04 18.93 7.36
C PRO A 13 -28.68 19.00 8.06
N GLU A 14 -27.86 17.95 7.94
CA GLU A 14 -26.53 17.87 8.54
C GLU A 14 -25.64 19.09 8.19
N TRP A 15 -25.85 19.69 7.01
CA TRP A 15 -25.10 20.87 6.57
C TRP A 15 -25.52 22.20 7.23
N SER A 16 -26.63 22.24 7.99
CA SER A 16 -27.14 23.46 8.62
C SER A 16 -26.22 24.03 9.70
N GLU A 17 -25.44 23.17 10.37
CA GLU A 17 -24.40 23.56 11.33
C GLU A 17 -23.22 24.30 10.66
N HIS A 18 -23.12 24.21 9.33
CA HIS A 18 -22.05 24.78 8.54
C HIS A 18 -22.44 26.05 7.76
N TYR A 19 -23.59 26.64 8.08
CA TYR A 19 -24.00 27.93 7.52
C TYR A 19 -23.07 29.07 7.96
N VAL A 20 -22.60 29.87 7.01
CA VAL A 20 -21.72 31.01 7.27
C VAL A 20 -22.55 32.20 7.77
N ASP A 21 -22.46 32.51 9.06
CA ASP A 21 -23.02 33.75 9.60
C ASP A 21 -22.12 34.95 9.22
N TYR A 22 -22.42 35.51 8.05
CA TYR A 22 -21.76 36.70 7.53
C TYR A 22 -21.78 37.89 8.52
N ASN A 23 -22.85 38.06 9.29
CA ASN A 23 -22.97 39.20 10.20
C ASN A 23 -22.08 39.04 11.43
N LEU A 24 -21.99 37.81 11.96
CA LEU A 24 -21.08 37.47 13.05
C LEU A 24 -19.61 37.68 12.63
N LEU A 25 -19.21 37.14 11.47
CA LEU A 25 -17.84 37.28 10.97
C LEU A 25 -17.50 38.72 10.62
N LYS A 26 -18.44 39.46 10.02
CA LYS A 26 -18.30 40.91 9.80
C LYS A 26 -18.06 41.66 11.11
N LYS A 27 -18.66 41.23 12.23
CA LYS A 27 -18.44 41.81 13.56
C LYS A 27 -17.06 41.44 14.11
N GLN A 28 -16.61 40.19 13.96
CA GLN A 28 -15.27 39.76 14.38
C GLN A 28 -14.14 40.45 13.60
N VAL A 29 -14.28 40.58 12.27
CA VAL A 29 -13.36 41.37 11.42
C VAL A 29 -13.32 42.83 11.87
N LYS A 30 -14.43 43.39 12.36
CA LYS A 30 -14.45 44.74 12.94
C LYS A 30 -13.67 44.84 14.25
N LEU A 31 -13.75 43.81 15.09
CA LEU A 31 -13.13 43.74 16.42
C LEU A 31 -11.63 43.39 16.40
N GLY A 32 -11.09 42.92 15.27
CA GLY A 32 -9.66 42.60 15.13
C GLY A 32 -9.30 41.13 15.40
N ASN A 33 -10.28 40.25 15.58
CA ASN A 33 -10.08 38.80 15.80
C ASN A 33 -9.82 38.07 14.47
N VAL A 34 -8.69 38.37 13.83
CA VAL A 34 -8.36 37.88 12.48
C VAL A 34 -8.15 36.37 12.45
N THR A 35 -7.50 35.80 13.47
CA THR A 35 -7.20 34.36 13.57
C THR A 35 -8.48 33.52 13.67
N GLU A 36 -9.39 33.85 14.58
CA GLU A 36 -10.70 33.17 14.73
C GLU A 36 -11.55 33.31 13.46
N THR A 37 -11.49 34.47 12.80
CA THR A 37 -12.19 34.68 11.52
C THR A 37 -11.65 33.72 10.45
N TYR A 38 -10.33 33.52 10.37
CA TYR A 38 -9.73 32.59 9.43
C TYR A 38 -10.05 31.13 9.76
N GLU A 39 -10.04 30.72 11.03
CA GLU A 39 -10.41 29.35 11.46
C GLU A 39 -11.89 29.03 11.15
N TYR A 40 -12.79 29.99 11.35
CA TYR A 40 -14.20 29.83 11.00
C TYR A 40 -14.41 29.77 9.48
N LEU A 41 -13.74 30.66 8.73
CA LEU A 41 -13.73 30.59 7.25
C LEU A 41 -13.18 29.24 6.78
N ASP A 42 -12.20 28.67 7.48
CA ASP A 42 -11.62 27.38 7.15
C ASP A 42 -12.62 26.22 7.32
N THR A 43 -13.39 26.27 8.41
CA THR A 43 -14.48 25.33 8.69
C THR A 43 -15.58 25.43 7.63
N ALA A 44 -15.94 26.65 7.24
CA ALA A 44 -16.94 26.92 6.22
C ALA A 44 -16.52 26.47 4.82
N VAL A 45 -15.28 26.71 4.42
CA VAL A 45 -14.72 26.24 3.14
C VAL A 45 -14.64 24.71 3.13
N SER A 46 -14.28 24.09 4.26
CA SER A 46 -14.26 22.64 4.40
C SER A 46 -15.67 22.05 4.26
N ALA A 47 -16.68 22.69 4.84
CA ALA A 47 -18.07 22.29 4.68
C ALA A 47 -18.58 22.47 3.25
N LEU A 48 -18.18 23.54 2.54
CA LEU A 48 -18.46 23.70 1.10
C LEU A 48 -17.81 22.58 0.28
N LYS A 49 -16.59 22.16 0.61
CA LYS A 49 -15.94 21.01 -0.03
C LYS A 49 -16.71 19.70 0.23
N ILE A 50 -17.15 19.49 1.48
CA ILE A 50 -17.99 18.36 1.87
C ILE A 50 -19.32 18.39 1.11
N PHE A 51 -19.95 19.56 0.97
CA PHE A 51 -21.16 19.76 0.18
C PHE A 51 -20.98 19.31 -1.28
N TYR A 52 -19.95 19.81 -1.97
CA TYR A 52 -19.66 19.42 -3.35
C TYR A 52 -19.22 17.95 -3.46
N LYS A 53 -18.73 17.34 -2.37
CA LYS A 53 -18.43 15.91 -2.27
C LYS A 53 -19.69 15.05 -2.04
N HIS A 54 -20.68 15.50 -1.27
CA HIS A 54 -21.91 14.74 -1.02
C HIS A 54 -22.89 14.77 -2.21
N GLU A 55 -22.91 15.83 -3.03
CA GLU A 55 -23.61 15.81 -4.33
C GLU A 55 -23.12 14.66 -5.25
N ILE A 56 -21.90 14.14 -5.05
CA ILE A 56 -21.36 13.01 -5.81
C ILE A 56 -22.04 11.69 -5.44
N ASN A 57 -22.50 11.54 -4.20
CA ASN A 57 -23.15 10.32 -3.70
C ASN A 57 -24.69 10.40 -3.75
N ALA A 58 -25.22 11.55 -4.17
CA ALA A 58 -26.64 11.90 -4.16
C ALA A 58 -27.39 11.33 -5.39
N GLY A 59 -27.48 10.00 -5.49
CA GLY A 59 -28.46 9.35 -6.37
C GLY A 59 -29.90 9.39 -5.81
N SER A 60 -30.11 9.99 -4.64
CA SER A 60 -31.32 9.77 -3.81
C SER A 60 -32.03 11.04 -3.33
N PHE A 61 -31.58 12.25 -3.68
CA PHE A 61 -32.28 13.49 -3.29
C PHE A 61 -33.36 13.88 -4.30
N GLY A 62 -34.51 14.34 -3.81
CA GLY A 62 -35.54 14.93 -4.66
C GLY A 62 -35.10 16.30 -5.20
N GLU A 63 -35.64 16.72 -6.36
CA GLU A 63 -35.29 18.00 -7.02
C GLU A 63 -35.36 19.21 -6.06
N GLU A 64 -36.31 19.22 -5.12
CA GLU A 64 -36.49 20.31 -4.15
C GLU A 64 -35.37 20.39 -3.08
N GLU A 65 -34.76 19.25 -2.72
CA GLU A 65 -33.67 19.21 -1.76
C GLU A 65 -32.35 19.66 -2.40
N LEU A 66 -32.13 19.28 -3.66
CA LEU A 66 -31.03 19.78 -4.50
C LEU A 66 -31.09 21.30 -4.67
N ASP A 67 -32.27 21.89 -4.90
CA ASP A 67 -32.44 23.34 -5.02
C ASP A 67 -32.05 24.10 -3.74
N LYS A 68 -32.44 23.56 -2.56
CA LYS A 68 -32.11 24.12 -1.24
C LYS A 68 -30.62 24.01 -0.94
N LEU A 69 -30.02 22.87 -1.28
CA LEU A 69 -28.60 22.59 -1.19
C LEU A 69 -27.77 23.56 -2.06
N GLN A 70 -28.16 23.77 -3.32
CA GLN A 70 -27.46 24.70 -4.22
C GLN A 70 -27.60 26.17 -3.79
N TRP A 71 -28.75 26.55 -3.23
CA TRP A 71 -28.91 27.88 -2.62
C TRP A 71 -27.96 28.07 -1.44
N PHE A 72 -27.80 27.06 -0.59
CA PHE A 72 -26.87 27.08 0.53
C PHE A 72 -25.41 27.30 0.08
N GLY A 73 -24.97 26.57 -0.96
CA GLY A 73 -23.65 26.76 -1.55
C GLY A 73 -23.41 28.19 -2.05
N ARG A 74 -24.38 28.78 -2.76
CA ARG A 74 -24.31 30.18 -3.25
C ARG A 74 -24.22 31.20 -2.13
N VAL A 75 -25.06 31.08 -1.09
CA VAL A 75 -25.12 32.05 0.01
C VAL A 75 -23.84 32.03 0.84
N ASN A 76 -23.30 30.84 1.12
CA ASN A 76 -22.05 30.71 1.85
C ASN A 76 -20.86 31.27 1.04
N LEU A 77 -20.82 31.02 -0.27
CA LEU A 77 -19.78 31.57 -1.15
C LEU A 77 -19.80 33.10 -1.17
N ASP A 78 -20.98 33.71 -1.40
CA ASP A 78 -21.15 35.17 -1.38
C ASP A 78 -20.78 35.78 -0.01
N ALA A 79 -21.11 35.09 1.09
CA ALA A 79 -20.75 35.51 2.44
C ALA A 79 -19.23 35.49 2.65
N ILE A 80 -18.57 34.39 2.28
CA ILE A 80 -17.12 34.19 2.37
C ILE A 80 -16.38 35.26 1.54
N GLU A 81 -16.77 35.48 0.29
CA GLU A 81 -16.16 36.49 -0.59
C GLU A 81 -16.25 37.90 -0.02
N ARG A 82 -17.41 38.28 0.54
CA ARG A 82 -17.59 39.60 1.17
C ARG A 82 -16.74 39.77 2.43
N ILE A 83 -16.45 38.71 3.17
CA ILE A 83 -15.57 38.75 4.35
C ILE A 83 -14.11 38.85 3.90
N ILE A 84 -13.71 38.07 2.91
CA ILE A 84 -12.38 38.14 2.29
C ILE A 84 -12.09 39.54 1.76
N ALA A 85 -13.03 40.14 1.01
CA ALA A 85 -12.88 41.48 0.47
C ALA A 85 -12.64 42.52 1.60
N LYS A 86 -13.28 42.35 2.75
CA LYS A 86 -13.08 43.21 3.93
C LYS A 86 -11.74 42.98 4.63
N LEU A 87 -11.30 41.73 4.72
CA LEU A 87 -9.98 41.40 5.26
C LEU A 87 -8.87 42.04 4.39
N LYS A 88 -9.00 41.96 3.06
CA LYS A 88 -8.11 42.63 2.11
C LYS A 88 -8.13 44.16 2.26
N GLN A 89 -9.31 44.76 2.39
CA GLN A 89 -9.46 46.22 2.64
C GLN A 89 -8.79 46.69 3.94
N LYS A 90 -8.63 45.81 4.93
CA LYS A 90 -7.94 46.09 6.20
C LYS A 90 -6.43 45.79 6.19
N GLY A 91 -5.86 45.47 5.03
CA GLY A 91 -4.42 45.19 4.89
C GLY A 91 -4.00 43.76 5.24
N HIS A 92 -4.95 42.84 5.47
CA HIS A 92 -4.65 41.42 5.68
C HIS A 92 -4.62 40.70 4.33
N THR A 93 -3.44 40.67 3.68
CA THR A 93 -3.23 40.08 2.34
C THR A 93 -2.70 38.65 2.35
N GLY A 94 -2.19 38.17 3.50
CA GLY A 94 -1.67 36.80 3.65
C GLY A 94 -2.71 35.86 4.27
N SER A 95 -3.26 34.95 3.48
CA SER A 95 -3.88 33.74 4.03
C SER A 95 -2.79 32.67 4.20
N PRO A 96 -2.77 31.91 5.30
CA PRO A 96 -1.87 30.76 5.46
C PRO A 96 -2.17 29.59 4.48
N TYR A 97 -3.22 29.64 3.65
CA TYR A 97 -3.66 28.53 2.79
C TYR A 97 -4.01 28.97 1.35
N PRO A 98 -3.03 29.23 0.47
CA PRO A 98 -3.25 29.72 -0.90
C PRO A 98 -4.14 28.79 -1.77
N GLY A 99 -4.05 27.46 -1.60
CA GLY A 99 -4.84 26.49 -2.38
C GLY A 99 -6.35 26.47 -2.09
N ARG A 100 -6.80 27.01 -0.93
CA ARG A 100 -8.23 27.03 -0.55
C ARG A 100 -8.98 28.24 -1.13
N PHE A 101 -8.26 29.31 -1.43
CA PHE A 101 -8.81 30.47 -2.14
C PHE A 101 -9.04 30.18 -3.62
N ALA A 102 -8.19 29.35 -4.22
CA ALA A 102 -8.38 28.86 -5.60
C ALA A 102 -9.74 28.16 -5.75
N PHE A 103 -10.11 27.28 -4.81
CA PHE A 103 -11.43 26.62 -4.78
C PHE A 103 -12.61 27.60 -4.88
N LEU A 104 -12.61 28.67 -4.07
CA LEU A 104 -13.71 29.65 -4.06
C LEU A 104 -13.76 30.46 -5.37
N VAL A 105 -12.60 30.83 -5.91
CA VAL A 105 -12.49 31.54 -7.19
C VAL A 105 -13.00 30.67 -8.35
N SER A 106 -12.64 29.39 -8.37
CA SER A 106 -13.10 28.43 -9.39
C SER A 106 -14.61 28.19 -9.32
N VAL A 107 -15.19 28.04 -8.11
CA VAL A 107 -16.64 27.93 -7.92
C VAL A 107 -17.35 29.17 -8.49
N ARG A 108 -16.83 30.38 -8.21
CA ARG A 108 -17.43 31.63 -8.67
C ARG A 108 -17.34 31.80 -10.18
N GLN A 109 -16.19 31.49 -10.77
CA GLN A 109 -16.00 31.51 -12.23
C GLN A 109 -16.98 30.56 -12.91
N ILE A 110 -17.16 29.36 -12.36
CA ILE A 110 -18.13 28.40 -12.90
C ILE A 110 -19.55 28.86 -12.71
N GLN A 111 -19.93 29.51 -11.61
CA GLN A 111 -21.28 30.10 -11.45
C GLN A 111 -21.53 31.26 -12.42
N LEU A 112 -20.53 32.13 -12.64
CA LEU A 112 -20.62 33.27 -13.55
C LEU A 112 -20.69 32.83 -15.02
N TYR A 113 -19.82 31.90 -15.43
CA TYR A 113 -19.81 31.31 -16.77
C TYR A 113 -21.17 30.69 -17.12
N ASN A 114 -21.68 29.91 -16.18
CA ASN A 114 -23.00 29.33 -16.22
C ASN A 114 -24.14 30.36 -16.34
N GLN A 115 -24.06 31.47 -15.59
CA GLN A 115 -25.04 32.56 -15.67
C GLN A 115 -24.99 33.30 -17.01
N GLN A 116 -23.80 33.46 -17.59
CA GLN A 116 -23.59 34.16 -18.85
C GLN A 116 -24.05 33.32 -20.06
N ASN A 117 -23.77 32.02 -20.06
CA ASN A 117 -24.14 31.11 -21.16
C ASN A 117 -25.57 30.56 -21.07
N GLY A 118 -26.32 30.88 -20.01
CA GLY A 118 -27.76 30.58 -19.89
C GLY A 118 -28.69 31.60 -20.58
N ASN A 119 -28.15 32.74 -21.02
CA ASN A 119 -28.93 33.84 -21.61
C ASN A 119 -28.68 34.04 -23.12
N GLY A 120 -27.78 33.25 -23.72
CA GLY A 120 -27.46 33.36 -25.15
C GLY A 120 -28.38 32.50 -26.01
N LEU A 121 -29.67 32.84 -26.11
CA LEU A 121 -30.62 32.45 -27.17
C LEU A 121 -31.99 33.11 -26.89
N GLN A 122 -32.03 34.45 -26.89
CA GLN A 122 -33.28 35.20 -27.00
C GLN A 122 -33.09 36.33 -28.00
N ASP A 123 -33.18 35.99 -29.28
CA ASP A 123 -33.62 36.95 -30.29
C ASP A 123 -34.69 36.28 -31.16
N GLY A 124 -35.90 36.81 -31.07
CA GLY A 124 -37.03 36.46 -31.94
C GLY A 124 -38.12 35.64 -31.26
N ILE A 125 -39.09 36.35 -30.66
CA ILE A 125 -40.56 36.22 -30.76
C ILE A 125 -41.15 36.67 -29.41
N GLY A 126 -41.86 37.81 -29.44
CA GLY A 126 -42.49 38.39 -28.27
C GLY A 126 -43.63 37.53 -27.73
N LEU A 127 -43.58 37.27 -26.43
CA LEU A 127 -44.73 36.93 -25.59
C LEU A 127 -44.48 37.53 -24.20
N GLN A 128 -45.53 38.16 -23.68
CA GLN A 128 -45.56 39.03 -22.52
C GLN A 128 -45.05 38.40 -21.22
N ASP A 129 -44.49 39.28 -20.40
CA ASP A 129 -44.07 39.09 -19.02
C ASP A 129 -44.98 38.19 -18.19
N GLY A 130 -44.38 37.17 -17.59
CA GLY A 130 -44.99 36.28 -16.62
C GLY A 130 -44.63 34.82 -16.87
N ILE A 131 -43.78 34.24 -16.02
CA ILE A 131 -43.35 32.83 -16.01
C ILE A 131 -42.10 32.50 -16.87
N LEU A 132 -41.02 33.27 -16.76
CA LEU A 132 -39.70 32.86 -17.26
C LEU A 132 -38.58 33.22 -16.27
N ALA A 133 -38.45 32.42 -15.20
CA ALA A 133 -37.24 32.42 -14.35
C ALA A 133 -37.05 31.11 -13.54
N LYS A 134 -37.52 29.97 -14.06
CA LYS A 134 -37.34 28.67 -13.41
C LYS A 134 -36.84 27.63 -14.40
N ARG A 135 -35.52 27.55 -14.60
CA ARG A 135 -34.77 26.30 -14.87
C ARG A 135 -33.28 26.48 -14.54
N PRO A 136 -32.73 25.82 -13.51
CA PRO A 136 -31.31 25.49 -13.49
C PRO A 136 -31.10 24.09 -14.10
N ARG A 137 -30.35 24.08 -15.21
CA ARG A 137 -29.51 23.02 -15.81
C ARG A 137 -29.83 21.55 -15.55
N VAL A 138 -30.47 20.95 -16.55
CA VAL A 138 -30.40 19.51 -16.86
C VAL A 138 -28.94 19.10 -17.04
N ALA A 139 -28.54 17.94 -16.49
CA ALA A 139 -27.22 17.34 -16.72
C ALA A 139 -26.86 17.36 -18.22
N ASN A 140 -25.63 17.78 -18.56
CA ASN A 140 -25.21 17.86 -19.96
C ASN A 140 -25.37 16.48 -20.64
N PRO A 141 -26.17 16.38 -21.73
CA PRO A 141 -26.39 15.14 -22.45
C PRO A 141 -25.10 14.42 -22.85
N LEU A 142 -24.04 15.15 -23.18
CA LEU A 142 -22.74 14.59 -23.53
C LEU A 142 -22.09 13.88 -22.33
N HIS A 143 -22.07 14.51 -21.16
CA HIS A 143 -21.50 13.91 -19.94
C HIS A 143 -22.27 12.65 -19.52
N MET A 144 -23.61 12.68 -19.66
CA MET A 144 -24.45 11.51 -19.37
C MET A 144 -24.21 10.37 -20.35
N ALA A 145 -24.18 10.67 -21.66
CA ALA A 145 -23.88 9.68 -22.70
C ALA A 145 -22.52 9.02 -22.47
N MET A 146 -21.49 9.80 -22.13
CA MET A 146 -20.16 9.26 -21.82
C MET A 146 -20.16 8.38 -20.57
N ARG A 147 -20.81 8.80 -19.48
CA ARG A 147 -20.90 7.99 -18.24
C ARG A 147 -21.66 6.68 -18.45
N HIS A 148 -22.64 6.68 -19.35
CA HIS A 148 -23.34 5.46 -19.78
C HIS A 148 -22.63 4.68 -20.89
N GLN A 149 -21.50 5.19 -21.40
CA GLN A 149 -20.73 4.62 -22.51
C GLN A 149 -21.60 4.35 -23.74
N ASP A 150 -22.50 5.28 -24.05
CA ASP A 150 -23.36 5.23 -25.22
C ASP A 150 -22.61 5.82 -26.42
N ASP A 151 -21.83 4.96 -27.10
CA ASP A 151 -20.91 5.36 -28.17
C ASP A 151 -21.59 6.15 -29.29
N GLU A 152 -22.76 5.71 -29.77
CA GLU A 152 -23.48 6.39 -30.85
C GLU A 152 -23.89 7.81 -30.45
N ARG A 153 -24.44 7.97 -29.24
CA ARG A 153 -24.83 9.31 -28.74
C ARG A 153 -23.63 10.20 -28.51
N VAL A 154 -22.51 9.68 -28.01
CA VAL A 154 -21.28 10.46 -27.82
C VAL A 154 -20.78 11.01 -29.15
N HIS A 155 -20.67 10.16 -30.19
CA HIS A 155 -20.20 10.61 -31.50
C HIS A 155 -21.12 11.65 -32.13
N ALA A 156 -22.44 11.46 -32.08
CA ALA A 156 -23.41 12.41 -32.61
C ALA A 156 -23.34 13.77 -31.90
N LEU A 157 -23.26 13.78 -30.57
CA LEU A 157 -23.23 15.01 -29.77
C LEU A 157 -21.92 15.80 -29.96
N VAL A 158 -20.80 15.11 -30.15
CA VAL A 158 -19.50 15.77 -30.40
C VAL A 158 -19.42 16.33 -31.83
N GLN A 159 -19.97 15.64 -32.83
CA GLN A 159 -20.03 16.14 -34.22
C GLN A 159 -20.90 17.39 -34.37
N ASP A 160 -21.99 17.46 -33.61
CA ASP A 160 -22.88 18.63 -33.58
C ASP A 160 -22.27 19.85 -32.85
N LEU A 161 -21.05 19.73 -32.31
CA LEU A 161 -20.32 20.76 -31.55
C LEU A 161 -21.09 21.36 -30.35
N ARG A 162 -22.07 20.63 -29.80
CA ARG A 162 -22.92 21.15 -28.72
C ARG A 162 -22.24 21.01 -27.35
N ASN A 163 -22.18 22.12 -26.61
CA ASN A 163 -21.81 22.15 -25.18
C ASN A 163 -20.46 21.49 -24.85
N LEU A 164 -19.47 21.62 -25.75
CA LEU A 164 -18.12 21.06 -25.58
C LEU A 164 -17.33 21.76 -24.46
N ASP A 165 -17.59 23.05 -24.28
CA ASP A 165 -17.05 23.94 -23.24
C ASP A 165 -17.91 23.94 -21.96
N TYR A 166 -18.90 23.05 -21.87
CA TYR A 166 -19.74 22.93 -20.69
C TYR A 166 -18.94 22.38 -19.52
N LEU A 167 -19.02 23.08 -18.39
CA LEU A 167 -18.45 22.67 -17.13
C LEU A 167 -19.51 22.01 -16.26
N SER A 168 -19.24 20.78 -15.82
CA SER A 168 -20.06 20.08 -14.84
C SER A 168 -20.14 20.86 -13.52
N VAL A 169 -20.99 20.42 -12.59
CA VAL A 169 -21.04 20.98 -11.23
C VAL A 169 -19.70 20.88 -10.50
N ARG A 170 -18.82 19.97 -10.94
CA ARG A 170 -17.44 19.79 -10.45
C ARG A 170 -16.40 20.58 -11.26
N GLY A 171 -16.81 21.35 -12.26
CA GLY A 171 -15.90 22.05 -13.17
C GLY A 171 -15.24 21.14 -14.20
N GLU A 172 -15.80 19.96 -14.43
CA GLU A 172 -15.25 19.00 -15.39
C GLU A 172 -15.81 19.30 -16.79
N ILE A 173 -14.93 19.41 -17.78
CA ILE A 173 -15.28 19.24 -19.20
C ILE A 173 -15.40 17.75 -19.57
N ALA A 174 -16.00 17.46 -20.73
CA ALA A 174 -16.16 16.11 -21.27
C ALA A 174 -14.84 15.31 -21.28
N LEU A 175 -13.71 15.98 -21.55
CA LEU A 175 -12.38 15.34 -21.58
C LEU A 175 -11.97 14.73 -20.23
N HIS A 176 -12.40 15.28 -19.10
CA HIS A 176 -12.18 14.66 -17.79
C HIS A 176 -12.86 13.30 -17.69
N VAL A 177 -14.11 13.23 -18.19
CA VAL A 177 -14.90 11.99 -18.15
C VAL A 177 -14.28 10.96 -19.10
N ALA A 178 -13.83 11.36 -20.29
CA ALA A 178 -13.12 10.45 -21.21
C ALA A 178 -11.84 9.90 -20.59
N ALA A 179 -11.02 10.78 -20.00
CA ALA A 179 -9.78 10.41 -19.33
C ALA A 179 -10.02 9.46 -18.15
N GLN A 180 -11.01 9.75 -17.30
CA GLN A 180 -11.39 8.90 -16.17
C GLN A 180 -11.87 7.51 -16.64
N LEU A 181 -12.66 7.45 -17.71
CA LEU A 181 -13.18 6.18 -18.23
C LEU A 181 -12.12 5.33 -18.96
N GLY A 182 -10.93 5.89 -19.23
CA GLY A 182 -9.91 5.17 -20.01
C GLY A 182 -10.26 5.02 -21.49
N ARG A 183 -11.15 5.88 -22.02
CA ARG A 183 -11.62 5.80 -23.41
C ARG A 183 -10.72 6.64 -24.32
N LEU A 184 -9.72 5.98 -24.91
CA LEU A 184 -8.78 6.61 -25.84
C LEU A 184 -9.49 7.22 -27.04
N ASP A 185 -10.47 6.51 -27.59
CA ASP A 185 -11.30 6.97 -28.71
C ASP A 185 -12.05 8.27 -28.40
N TYR A 186 -12.67 8.37 -27.22
CA TYR A 186 -13.33 9.60 -26.79
C TYR A 186 -12.32 10.72 -26.56
N THR A 187 -11.17 10.41 -25.97
CA THR A 187 -10.13 11.38 -25.67
C THR A 187 -9.57 12.00 -26.95
N THR A 188 -9.22 11.17 -27.95
CA THR A 188 -8.74 11.61 -29.26
C THR A 188 -9.77 12.49 -29.97
N LEU A 189 -11.02 12.03 -30.05
CA LEU A 189 -12.09 12.79 -30.69
C LEU A 189 -12.29 14.15 -30.03
N LEU A 190 -12.33 14.20 -28.70
CA LEU A 190 -12.51 15.45 -27.96
C LEU A 190 -11.32 16.39 -28.12
N LEU A 191 -10.08 15.88 -28.06
CA LEU A 191 -8.88 16.71 -28.26
C LEU A 191 -8.83 17.33 -29.66
N GLU A 192 -9.15 16.56 -30.71
CA GLU A 192 -9.22 17.09 -32.08
C GLU A 192 -10.24 18.22 -32.19
N VAL A 193 -11.43 18.04 -31.60
CA VAL A 193 -12.51 19.02 -31.67
C VAL A 193 -12.19 20.25 -30.82
N LEU A 194 -11.63 20.09 -29.62
CA LEU A 194 -11.19 21.19 -28.77
C LEU A 194 -10.10 22.02 -29.46
N ALA A 195 -9.10 21.36 -30.07
CA ALA A 195 -8.04 22.01 -30.82
C ALA A 195 -8.58 22.80 -32.04
N LYS A 196 -9.50 22.20 -32.82
CA LYS A 196 -10.15 22.87 -33.96
C LYS A 196 -10.92 24.14 -33.56
N ASN A 197 -11.48 24.17 -32.36
CA ASN A 197 -12.27 25.29 -31.85
C ASN A 197 -11.46 26.22 -30.92
N ASN A 198 -10.15 26.00 -30.77
CA ASN A 198 -9.27 26.76 -29.88
C ASN A 198 -9.79 26.82 -28.43
N LEU A 199 -10.31 25.69 -27.94
CA LEU A 199 -10.79 25.51 -26.57
C LEU A 199 -9.69 24.89 -25.71
N ASP A 200 -9.57 25.36 -24.46
CA ASP A 200 -8.60 24.84 -23.51
C ASP A 200 -8.98 23.41 -23.06
N HIS A 201 -7.99 22.52 -23.08
CA HIS A 201 -8.14 21.11 -22.70
C HIS A 201 -7.51 20.79 -21.34
N ASP A 202 -6.70 21.69 -20.77
CA ASP A 202 -6.00 21.50 -19.49
C ASP A 202 -6.68 22.28 -18.34
N ILE A 203 -8.02 22.23 -18.33
CA ILE A 203 -8.84 22.91 -17.33
C ILE A 203 -8.86 22.08 -16.03
N PRO A 204 -8.56 22.65 -14.85
CA PRO A 204 -8.65 21.94 -13.58
C PRO A 204 -10.07 21.88 -13.03
N ASP A 205 -10.45 20.73 -12.46
CA ASP A 205 -11.71 20.58 -11.73
C ASP A 205 -11.74 21.42 -10.44
N ILE A 206 -12.94 21.77 -9.97
CA ILE A 206 -13.12 22.57 -8.76
C ILE A 206 -12.72 21.80 -7.51
N SER A 207 -13.03 20.52 -7.42
CA SER A 207 -12.95 19.78 -6.17
C SER A 207 -11.50 19.57 -5.74
N ARG A 208 -10.66 19.14 -6.68
CA ARG A 208 -9.28 18.73 -6.41
C ARG A 208 -8.26 19.56 -7.16
N GLY A 209 -8.65 20.27 -8.22
CA GLY A 209 -7.72 20.96 -9.10
C GLY A 209 -7.09 20.00 -10.12
N TRP A 210 -7.73 18.86 -10.37
CA TRP A 210 -7.29 17.83 -11.29
C TRP A 210 -7.71 18.17 -12.70
N THR A 211 -6.76 18.16 -13.62
CA THR A 211 -7.01 18.26 -15.07
C THR A 211 -7.26 16.85 -15.64
N PRO A 212 -7.65 16.69 -16.92
CA PRO A 212 -7.79 15.37 -17.52
C PRO A 212 -6.53 14.50 -17.39
N LEU A 213 -5.34 15.12 -17.43
CA LEU A 213 -4.05 14.45 -17.22
C LEU A 213 -3.94 13.79 -15.83
N PHE A 214 -4.48 14.43 -14.78
CA PHE A 214 -4.51 13.84 -13.44
C PHE A 214 -5.38 12.58 -13.39
N PHE A 215 -6.58 12.62 -13.97
CA PHE A 215 -7.47 11.45 -13.98
C PHE A 215 -6.82 10.27 -14.72
N ALA A 216 -6.27 10.53 -15.92
CA ALA A 216 -5.57 9.50 -16.69
C ALA A 216 -4.35 8.94 -15.93
N ALA A 217 -3.59 9.79 -15.25
CA ALA A 217 -2.41 9.37 -14.48
C ALA A 217 -2.76 8.57 -13.22
N VAL A 218 -3.82 8.97 -12.51
CA VAL A 218 -4.31 8.31 -11.28
C VAL A 218 -4.86 6.93 -11.58
N ASP A 219 -5.58 6.78 -12.70
CA ASP A 219 -6.23 5.52 -13.09
C ASP A 219 -5.34 4.64 -13.99
N GLY A 220 -4.16 5.13 -14.37
CA GLY A 220 -3.13 4.35 -15.03
C GLY A 220 -3.28 4.21 -16.54
N HIS A 221 -4.02 5.11 -17.20
CA HIS A 221 -4.31 5.06 -18.63
C HIS A 221 -3.13 5.58 -19.46
N LEU A 222 -2.16 4.70 -19.74
CA LEU A 222 -0.90 5.03 -20.40
C LEU A 222 -1.07 5.81 -21.72
N ASP A 223 -1.90 5.28 -22.63
CA ASP A 223 -2.07 5.85 -23.97
C ASP A 223 -2.72 7.24 -23.91
N ILE A 224 -3.63 7.46 -22.96
CA ILE A 224 -4.30 8.75 -22.75
C ILE A 224 -3.33 9.77 -22.15
N VAL A 225 -2.48 9.36 -21.20
CA VAL A 225 -1.45 10.25 -20.65
C VAL A 225 -0.49 10.68 -21.74
N GLN A 226 -0.02 9.74 -22.57
CA GLN A 226 0.84 10.07 -23.71
C GLN A 226 0.18 11.10 -24.63
N LEU A 227 -1.07 10.84 -25.03
CA LEU A 227 -1.82 11.73 -25.93
C LEU A 227 -2.03 13.14 -25.33
N LEU A 228 -2.33 13.24 -24.04
CA LEU A 228 -2.52 14.53 -23.35
C LEU A 228 -1.20 15.31 -23.22
N LEU A 229 -0.08 14.63 -22.97
CA LEU A 229 1.24 15.25 -22.94
C LEU A 229 1.65 15.76 -24.34
N GLU A 230 1.40 14.96 -25.39
CA GLU A 230 1.62 15.37 -26.79
C GLU A 230 0.74 16.55 -27.20
N ALA A 231 -0.47 16.67 -26.63
CA ALA A 231 -1.36 17.81 -26.81
C ALA A 231 -0.93 19.08 -26.04
N GLY A 232 0.10 19.00 -25.20
CA GLY A 232 0.67 20.13 -24.47
C GLY A 232 0.07 20.39 -23.09
N SER A 233 -0.54 19.38 -22.45
CA SER A 233 -1.00 19.49 -21.05
C SER A 233 0.14 19.80 -20.10
N ASP A 234 -0.08 20.69 -19.11
CA ASP A 234 0.95 21.07 -18.13
C ASP A 234 1.21 19.94 -17.12
N GLN A 235 2.30 19.21 -17.36
CA GLN A 235 2.72 18.08 -16.54
C GLN A 235 3.26 18.46 -15.15
N HIS A 236 3.58 19.75 -14.92
CA HIS A 236 4.11 20.26 -13.65
C HIS A 236 3.05 20.92 -12.77
N ARG A 237 1.81 21.04 -13.28
CA ARG A 237 0.68 21.59 -12.53
C ARG A 237 0.50 20.83 -11.21
N LYS A 238 0.30 21.59 -10.14
CA LYS A 238 -0.03 21.07 -8.81
C LYS A 238 -1.52 21.21 -8.53
N ASP A 239 -2.10 20.17 -7.96
CA ASP A 239 -3.48 20.16 -7.49
C ASP A 239 -3.65 20.98 -6.20
N HIS A 240 -4.86 21.03 -5.66
CA HIS A 240 -5.17 21.76 -4.42
C HIS A 240 -4.43 21.24 -3.18
N LEU A 241 -3.85 20.04 -3.24
CA LEU A 241 -3.05 19.42 -2.19
C LEU A 241 -1.53 19.50 -2.45
N GLY A 242 -1.13 20.14 -3.56
CA GLY A 242 0.27 20.30 -3.93
C GLY A 242 0.88 19.09 -4.64
N TRP A 243 0.06 18.16 -5.12
CA TRP A 243 0.44 16.95 -5.86
C TRP A 243 0.43 17.21 -7.37
N THR A 244 1.34 16.56 -8.09
CA THR A 244 1.40 16.50 -9.55
C THR A 244 0.79 15.21 -10.08
N ALA A 245 0.41 15.17 -11.37
CA ALA A 245 -0.09 13.96 -12.01
C ALA A 245 0.92 12.80 -11.95
N LYS A 246 2.23 13.09 -12.14
CA LYS A 246 3.32 12.13 -11.99
C LYS A 246 3.38 11.51 -10.58
N GLU A 247 3.24 12.32 -9.54
CA GLU A 247 3.25 11.85 -8.15
C GLU A 247 2.07 10.92 -7.87
N TYR A 248 0.88 11.23 -8.40
CA TYR A 248 -0.27 10.34 -8.30
C TYR A 248 -0.04 9.00 -9.00
N ALA A 249 0.52 9.01 -10.22
CA ALA A 249 0.84 7.78 -10.94
C ALA A 249 1.79 6.89 -10.13
N VAL A 250 2.88 7.45 -9.59
CA VAL A 250 3.81 6.70 -8.71
C VAL A 250 3.12 6.22 -7.44
N PHE A 251 2.34 7.10 -6.79
CA PHE A 251 1.63 6.80 -5.56
C PHE A 251 0.66 5.62 -5.69
N LYS A 252 0.00 5.53 -6.86
CA LYS A 252 -0.91 4.44 -7.24
C LYS A 252 -0.22 3.20 -7.81
N GLY A 253 1.07 3.28 -8.14
CA GLY A 253 1.87 2.17 -8.68
C GLY A 253 1.90 2.11 -10.22
N HIS A 254 1.39 3.13 -10.91
CA HIS A 254 1.41 3.26 -12.37
C HIS A 254 2.75 3.81 -12.88
N LEU A 255 3.83 3.05 -12.69
CA LEU A 255 5.17 3.55 -13.03
C LEU A 255 5.43 3.71 -14.52
N ALA A 256 4.80 2.89 -15.37
CA ALA A 256 4.89 3.08 -16.83
C ALA A 256 4.37 4.45 -17.23
N VAL A 257 3.25 4.86 -16.62
CA VAL A 257 2.66 6.20 -16.79
C VAL A 257 3.59 7.27 -16.24
N ALA A 258 4.11 7.10 -15.02
CA ALA A 258 5.04 8.05 -14.42
C ALA A 258 6.34 8.23 -15.21
N GLY A 259 6.76 7.21 -15.96
CA GLY A 259 7.93 7.25 -16.84
C GLY A 259 7.74 8.06 -18.13
N LEU A 260 6.50 8.44 -18.48
CA LEU A 260 6.23 9.36 -19.60
C LEU A 260 6.51 10.84 -19.26
N PHE A 261 6.55 11.16 -17.96
CA PHE A 261 6.77 12.53 -17.49
C PHE A 261 8.26 12.88 -17.46
N ASP A 262 8.57 14.15 -17.63
CA ASP A 262 9.94 14.65 -17.56
C ASP A 262 10.56 14.46 -16.17
N THR A 263 11.89 14.43 -16.14
CA THR A 263 12.66 14.26 -14.89
C THR A 263 12.51 15.50 -14.01
N THR A 264 12.15 15.27 -12.74
CA THR A 264 12.00 16.30 -11.72
C THR A 264 13.34 17.00 -11.47
N THR A 265 13.35 18.33 -11.44
CA THR A 265 14.59 19.10 -11.20
C THR A 265 14.99 19.05 -9.72
N VAL A 266 16.26 19.31 -9.40
CA VAL A 266 16.78 19.30 -8.01
C VAL A 266 16.08 20.37 -7.15
N GLU A 267 15.60 21.44 -7.76
CA GLU A 267 14.89 22.55 -7.11
C GLU A 267 13.50 22.15 -6.58
N ASP A 268 12.93 21.06 -7.10
CA ASP A 268 11.62 20.51 -6.68
C ASP A 268 11.72 19.52 -5.49
N LEU A 269 12.91 19.20 -5.01
CA LEU A 269 13.10 18.17 -3.97
C LEU A 269 12.63 18.61 -2.56
N THR A 270 12.45 19.91 -2.34
CA THR A 270 12.01 20.47 -1.06
C THR A 270 10.51 20.73 -1.02
N GLY A 271 9.81 20.29 0.03
CA GLY A 271 8.36 20.53 0.21
C GLY A 271 7.48 19.46 -0.47
N GLY A 272 7.47 18.25 0.11
CA GLY A 272 6.64 17.13 -0.36
C GLY A 272 5.14 17.39 -0.21
N PRO A 273 4.27 16.64 -0.92
CA PRO A 273 2.84 16.78 -0.82
C PRO A 273 2.34 16.71 0.63
N GLU A 274 1.54 17.69 1.02
CA GLU A 274 1.34 18.00 2.43
C GLU A 274 0.27 17.18 3.14
N GLN A 275 -0.65 16.55 2.39
CA GLN A 275 -1.85 15.92 2.93
C GLN A 275 -2.15 14.59 2.22
N ASN A 276 -2.75 13.65 2.95
CA ASN A 276 -3.25 12.42 2.37
C ASN A 276 -4.42 12.71 1.42
N PRO A 277 -4.31 12.39 0.13
CA PRO A 277 -5.40 12.62 -0.81
C PRO A 277 -6.66 11.78 -0.50
N PHE A 278 -6.55 10.73 0.34
CA PHE A 278 -7.63 9.75 0.56
C PHE A 278 -8.14 9.61 2.02
N GLY A 279 -8.10 10.68 2.82
CA GLY A 279 -8.78 10.72 4.14
C GLY A 279 -8.07 9.97 5.28
N ALA A 280 -8.62 10.02 6.50
CA ALA A 280 -8.02 9.40 7.69
C ALA A 280 -8.41 7.91 7.80
N SER A 281 -7.44 7.04 8.07
CA SER A 281 -7.68 5.63 8.37
C SER A 281 -8.04 5.45 9.85
N VAL A 282 -8.99 4.57 10.14
CA VAL A 282 -9.18 3.99 11.47
C VAL A 282 -7.95 3.13 11.82
N TYR A 283 -7.40 3.31 13.02
CA TYR A 283 -6.24 2.54 13.52
C TYR A 283 -6.67 1.15 13.98
N ALA A 284 -5.85 0.13 13.73
CA ALA A 284 -6.02 -1.21 14.29
C ALA A 284 -5.65 -1.21 15.79
N PRO A 285 -6.12 -2.19 16.57
CA PRO A 285 -5.64 -2.36 17.95
C PRO A 285 -4.13 -2.59 17.98
N ASN A 286 -3.46 -1.99 18.96
CA ASN A 286 -2.00 -1.95 19.05
C ASN A 286 -1.37 -3.26 19.58
N HIS A 287 -2.14 -4.26 20.02
CA HIS A 287 -1.62 -5.49 20.64
C HIS A 287 -2.69 -6.58 20.80
N CYS A 288 -2.30 -7.86 20.77
CA CYS A 288 -3.16 -8.96 21.26
C CYS A 288 -3.33 -8.85 22.78
N ILE A 289 -4.56 -8.86 23.27
CA ILE A 289 -4.82 -8.87 24.71
C ILE A 289 -4.51 -10.28 25.25
N GLU A 290 -3.87 -10.38 26.41
CA GLU A 290 -3.58 -11.66 27.05
C GLU A 290 -4.86 -12.48 27.23
N GLY A 291 -4.83 -13.75 26.81
CA GLY A 291 -6.00 -14.64 26.83
C GLY A 291 -6.98 -14.45 25.68
N GLU A 292 -6.79 -13.47 24.79
CA GLU A 292 -7.60 -13.27 23.59
C GLU A 292 -6.79 -13.51 22.30
N LYS A 293 -7.48 -14.02 21.27
CA LYS A 293 -7.00 -14.10 19.90
C LYS A 293 -7.72 -13.06 19.04
N ILE A 294 -6.99 -12.48 18.10
CA ILE A 294 -7.54 -11.49 17.16
C ILE A 294 -7.82 -12.18 15.84
N ILE A 295 -9.07 -12.09 15.37
CA ILE A 295 -9.50 -12.52 14.04
C ILE A 295 -9.50 -11.31 13.13
N ILE A 296 -8.76 -11.41 12.03
CA ILE A 296 -8.64 -10.38 11.01
C ILE A 296 -9.20 -10.97 9.72
N ALA A 297 -10.24 -10.35 9.16
CA ALA A 297 -10.86 -10.79 7.91
C ALA A 297 -10.92 -9.64 6.92
N THR A 298 -10.61 -9.92 5.66
CA THR A 298 -10.67 -8.94 4.56
C THR A 298 -11.50 -9.53 3.44
N LEU A 299 -12.52 -8.81 2.98
CA LEU A 299 -13.42 -9.28 1.92
C LEU A 299 -12.70 -9.29 0.58
N GLY A 300 -12.97 -10.32 -0.23
CA GLY A 300 -12.31 -10.56 -1.52
C GLY A 300 -11.01 -11.36 -1.42
N SER A 301 -10.14 -11.14 -2.40
CA SER A 301 -8.84 -11.80 -2.52
C SER A 301 -7.71 -10.80 -2.35
N SER A 302 -6.63 -11.20 -1.69
CA SER A 302 -5.40 -10.39 -1.61
C SER A 302 -4.48 -10.57 -2.84
N ARG A 303 -4.91 -11.34 -3.85
CA ARG A 303 -4.11 -11.71 -5.02
C ARG A 303 -4.47 -10.86 -6.23
N LYS A 304 -3.46 -10.20 -6.81
CA LYS A 304 -3.65 -9.26 -7.93
C LYS A 304 -4.31 -9.88 -9.17
N ASN A 305 -3.95 -11.12 -9.53
CA ASN A 305 -4.46 -11.78 -10.74
C ASN A 305 -5.76 -12.57 -10.53
N ARG A 306 -6.39 -12.47 -9.35
CA ARG A 306 -7.62 -13.18 -9.05
C ARG A 306 -8.76 -12.19 -8.87
N VAL A 307 -9.53 -12.00 -9.94
CA VAL A 307 -10.79 -11.24 -9.88
C VAL A 307 -11.82 -12.10 -9.17
N VAL A 308 -12.26 -11.67 -7.99
CA VAL A 308 -13.27 -12.37 -7.19
C VAL A 308 -14.36 -11.38 -6.81
N THR A 309 -15.61 -11.72 -7.10
CA THR A 309 -16.77 -11.02 -6.56
C THR A 309 -16.82 -11.27 -5.05
N GLN A 310 -16.59 -10.23 -4.24
CA GLN A 310 -16.46 -10.38 -2.79
C GLN A 310 -17.76 -10.89 -2.16
N VAL A 311 -18.89 -10.39 -2.65
CA VAL A 311 -20.24 -10.84 -2.28
C VAL A 311 -21.01 -11.06 -3.56
N ASP A 312 -21.24 -12.32 -3.91
CA ASP A 312 -22.05 -12.70 -5.07
C ASP A 312 -23.46 -13.06 -4.61
N LEU A 313 -24.45 -12.27 -5.02
CA LEU A 313 -25.87 -12.50 -4.74
C LEU A 313 -26.63 -12.88 -6.02
N SER A 314 -25.95 -13.41 -7.05
CA SER A 314 -26.57 -13.78 -8.32
C SER A 314 -27.70 -14.82 -8.17
N TYR A 315 -27.68 -15.61 -7.09
CA TYR A 315 -28.72 -16.59 -6.75
C TYR A 315 -29.86 -16.03 -5.88
N CYS A 316 -29.80 -14.76 -5.45
CA CYS A 316 -30.90 -14.06 -4.75
C CYS A 316 -32.01 -13.67 -5.74
N SER A 317 -32.62 -14.63 -6.42
CA SER A 317 -33.88 -14.36 -7.13
C SER A 317 -34.79 -15.57 -7.02
N SER A 318 -35.89 -15.39 -6.30
CA SER A 318 -37.09 -16.19 -6.50
C SER A 318 -37.83 -15.79 -7.79
N VAL A 319 -37.32 -14.82 -8.57
CA VAL A 319 -37.81 -14.46 -9.91
C VAL A 319 -36.65 -14.12 -10.83
N TYR A 320 -36.06 -15.13 -11.48
CA TYR A 320 -35.12 -14.91 -12.58
C TYR A 320 -35.91 -14.37 -13.78
N THR A 321 -35.91 -13.04 -13.97
CA THR A 321 -36.37 -12.41 -15.22
C THR A 321 -35.16 -12.01 -16.04
N PRO A 322 -34.88 -12.66 -17.20
CA PRO A 322 -33.79 -12.26 -18.07
C PRO A 322 -33.95 -10.79 -18.48
N GLY A 323 -32.93 -9.96 -18.23
CA GLY A 323 -32.91 -8.56 -18.66
C GLY A 323 -33.28 -7.51 -17.60
N LYS A 324 -33.58 -7.89 -16.35
CA LYS A 324 -33.67 -6.95 -15.22
C LYS A 324 -32.58 -7.26 -14.19
N HIS A 325 -31.44 -6.59 -14.27
CA HIS A 325 -30.47 -6.56 -13.18
C HIS A 325 -31.08 -5.72 -12.04
N GLU A 326 -31.57 -6.37 -10.97
CA GLU A 326 -31.83 -5.65 -9.73
C GLU A 326 -30.50 -5.09 -9.21
N SER A 327 -30.50 -3.79 -8.88
CA SER A 327 -29.29 -3.13 -8.42
C SER A 327 -28.88 -3.68 -7.06
N VAL A 328 -27.63 -4.16 -6.96
CA VAL A 328 -27.00 -4.65 -5.72
C VAL A 328 -26.95 -3.56 -4.62
N ALA A 329 -27.22 -2.30 -4.99
CA ALA A 329 -27.23 -1.13 -4.12
C ALA A 329 -28.24 -1.16 -2.94
N SER A 330 -29.24 -2.05 -2.98
CA SER A 330 -30.23 -2.19 -1.89
C SER A 330 -29.83 -3.21 -0.81
N PHE A 331 -28.66 -3.85 -0.93
CA PHE A 331 -28.21 -4.88 0.00
C PHE A 331 -27.11 -4.38 0.96
N SER A 332 -27.08 -4.97 2.15
CA SER A 332 -25.98 -4.81 3.11
C SER A 332 -25.53 -6.13 3.69
N LEU A 333 -24.24 -6.24 3.98
CA LEU A 333 -23.61 -7.39 4.62
C LEU A 333 -23.24 -7.01 6.06
N THR A 334 -23.56 -7.85 7.03
CA THR A 334 -23.00 -7.76 8.39
C THR A 334 -22.06 -8.91 8.68
N ILE A 335 -20.93 -8.61 9.32
CA ILE A 335 -19.91 -9.57 9.73
C ILE A 335 -19.75 -9.49 11.24
N SER A 336 -19.76 -10.64 11.91
CA SER A 336 -19.52 -10.76 13.35
C SER A 336 -18.71 -12.01 13.67
N ALA A 337 -17.95 -12.00 14.76
CA ALA A 337 -17.26 -13.17 15.27
C ALA A 337 -18.02 -13.85 16.42
N LEU A 338 -18.02 -15.18 16.47
CA LEU A 338 -18.62 -15.93 17.58
C LEU A 338 -17.84 -15.69 18.87
N GLY A 339 -18.54 -15.50 20.00
CA GLY A 339 -17.94 -15.30 21.32
C GLY A 339 -17.43 -13.89 21.59
N ASN A 340 -17.49 -12.98 20.62
CA ASN A 340 -17.19 -11.56 20.82
C ASN A 340 -18.36 -10.88 21.55
N LYS A 341 -18.26 -10.75 22.88
CA LYS A 341 -19.32 -10.18 23.73
C LYS A 341 -19.35 -8.64 23.71
N SER A 342 -18.29 -7.98 23.25
CA SER A 342 -18.07 -6.54 23.44
C SER A 342 -18.14 -5.71 22.16
N GLN A 343 -18.04 -6.32 20.97
CA GLN A 343 -18.07 -5.61 19.68
C GLN A 343 -19.34 -5.93 18.87
N LEU A 344 -20.06 -4.88 18.46
CA LEU A 344 -21.24 -5.00 17.60
C LEU A 344 -20.87 -5.55 16.21
N PRO A 345 -21.80 -6.25 15.52
CA PRO A 345 -21.62 -6.66 14.13
C PRO A 345 -21.27 -5.46 13.24
N ARG A 346 -20.25 -5.61 12.39
CA ARG A 346 -19.84 -4.57 11.44
C ARG A 346 -20.66 -4.69 10.16
N ARG A 347 -21.30 -3.59 9.74
CA ARG A 347 -22.13 -3.53 8.54
C ARG A 347 -21.38 -2.86 7.39
N VAL A 348 -21.54 -3.39 6.19
CA VAL A 348 -21.03 -2.86 4.92
C VAL A 348 -22.18 -2.79 3.93
N TRP A 349 -22.28 -1.68 3.19
CA TRP A 349 -23.25 -1.53 2.10
C TRP A 349 -22.68 -2.11 0.80
N LEU A 350 -23.52 -2.73 -0.02
CA LEU A 350 -23.12 -3.30 -1.30
C LEU A 350 -23.52 -2.35 -2.44
N PRO A 351 -22.76 -2.29 -3.55
CA PRO A 351 -21.48 -2.96 -3.78
C PRO A 351 -20.36 -2.36 -2.92
N ILE A 352 -19.36 -3.17 -2.58
CA ILE A 352 -18.17 -2.73 -1.83
C ILE A 352 -17.33 -1.86 -2.76
N LEU A 353 -17.01 -0.64 -2.31
CA LEU A 353 -16.18 0.28 -3.07
C LEU A 353 -14.71 -0.15 -3.05
N ASP A 354 -13.96 0.14 -4.12
CA ASP A 354 -12.56 -0.29 -4.27
C ASP A 354 -11.63 0.21 -3.15
N ASP A 355 -11.95 1.38 -2.57
CA ASP A 355 -11.20 1.97 -1.47
C ASP A 355 -11.41 1.25 -0.12
N GLN A 356 -12.45 0.42 0.00
CA GLN A 356 -12.80 -0.40 1.16
C GLN A 356 -12.29 -1.85 1.06
N ILE A 357 -11.87 -2.33 -0.13
CA ILE A 357 -11.46 -3.73 -0.34
C ILE A 357 -10.33 -4.16 0.61
N ASN A 358 -9.42 -3.24 0.95
CA ASN A 358 -8.27 -3.52 1.83
C ASN A 358 -8.51 -3.13 3.30
N ASP A 359 -9.74 -2.82 3.70
CA ASP A 359 -10.05 -2.51 5.09
C ASP A 359 -10.45 -3.80 5.85
N PRO A 360 -9.63 -4.26 6.81
CA PRO A 360 -9.92 -5.49 7.53
C PRO A 360 -10.99 -5.29 8.60
N PHE A 361 -11.84 -6.30 8.75
CA PHE A 361 -12.70 -6.52 9.91
C PHE A 361 -11.86 -7.19 11.00
N ILE A 362 -11.76 -6.53 12.15
CA ILE A 362 -10.95 -6.99 13.28
C ILE A 362 -11.88 -7.30 14.44
N PHE A 363 -11.77 -8.51 14.97
CA PHE A 363 -12.56 -9.00 16.10
C PHE A 363 -11.64 -9.58 17.17
N SER A 364 -11.88 -9.25 18.44
CA SER A 364 -11.24 -9.95 19.57
C SER A 364 -12.14 -11.08 20.06
N VAL A 365 -11.56 -12.24 20.30
CA VAL A 365 -12.27 -13.45 20.75
C VAL A 365 -11.43 -14.12 21.82
N ALA A 366 -12.06 -14.63 22.88
CA ALA A 366 -11.35 -15.39 23.91
C ALA A 366 -10.66 -16.62 23.29
N SER A 367 -9.45 -16.94 23.74
CA SER A 367 -8.59 -17.95 23.10
C SER A 367 -9.18 -19.37 23.14
N ASP A 368 -9.99 -19.66 24.15
CA ASP A 368 -10.72 -20.91 24.36
C ASP A 368 -11.95 -21.09 23.47
N VAL A 369 -12.46 -20.00 22.88
CA VAL A 369 -13.63 -20.04 21.98
C VAL A 369 -13.18 -20.31 20.55
N ALA A 370 -13.84 -21.25 19.86
CA ALA A 370 -13.55 -21.54 18.46
C ALA A 370 -13.71 -20.29 17.57
N ALA A 371 -12.72 -20.02 16.71
CA ALA A 371 -12.74 -18.88 15.81
C ALA A 371 -13.74 -19.11 14.67
N GLN A 372 -14.85 -18.37 14.68
CA GLN A 372 -15.89 -18.44 13.66
C GLN A 372 -16.35 -17.05 13.25
N LEU A 373 -16.62 -16.87 11.95
CA LEU A 373 -17.23 -15.65 11.40
C LEU A 373 -18.63 -15.96 10.89
N ILE A 374 -19.56 -15.08 11.22
CA ILE A 374 -20.96 -15.15 10.81
C ILE A 374 -21.23 -13.98 9.87
N PHE A 375 -21.71 -14.31 8.68
CA PHE A 375 -22.10 -13.39 7.62
C PHE A 375 -23.62 -13.38 7.51
N LYS A 376 -24.24 -12.21 7.53
CA LYS A 376 -25.68 -12.06 7.32
C LYS A 376 -25.93 -10.99 6.26
N VAL A 377 -26.79 -11.31 5.29
CA VAL A 377 -27.16 -10.42 4.20
C VAL A 377 -28.54 -9.85 4.47
N TYR A 378 -28.66 -8.53 4.39
CA TYR A 378 -29.90 -7.80 4.58
C TYR A 378 -30.28 -7.06 3.30
N ARG A 379 -31.59 -6.96 3.03
CA ARG A 379 -32.17 -6.13 1.98
C ARG A 379 -32.87 -4.93 2.62
N ASP A 380 -32.59 -3.73 2.11
CA ASP A 380 -33.31 -2.52 2.47
C ASP A 380 -34.62 -2.44 1.67
N THR A 381 -35.75 -2.38 2.37
CA THR A 381 -37.09 -2.24 1.75
C THR A 381 -37.65 -0.82 1.90
N GLY A 382 -36.86 0.13 2.41
CA GLY A 382 -37.31 1.49 2.71
C GLY A 382 -38.08 1.64 4.03
N GLU A 383 -38.74 0.57 4.49
CA GLU A 383 -39.41 0.49 5.80
C GLU A 383 -38.55 -0.20 6.88
N GLY A 384 -37.43 -0.81 6.48
CA GLY A 384 -36.50 -1.50 7.37
C GLY A 384 -35.57 -2.46 6.62
N ASN A 385 -34.68 -3.11 7.38
CA ASN A 385 -33.74 -4.10 6.84
C ASN A 385 -34.27 -5.52 7.10
N VAL A 386 -34.55 -6.27 6.03
CA VAL A 386 -35.01 -7.66 6.10
C VAL A 386 -33.83 -8.61 5.92
N LEU A 387 -33.70 -9.60 6.81
CA LEU A 387 -32.67 -10.64 6.68
C LEU A 387 -33.02 -11.57 5.51
N VAL A 388 -32.12 -11.65 4.53
CA VAL A 388 -32.24 -12.51 3.34
C VAL A 388 -31.66 -13.90 3.63
N GLY A 389 -30.45 -13.94 4.19
CA GLY A 389 -29.75 -15.20 4.43
C GLY A 389 -28.52 -15.05 5.30
N SER A 390 -27.91 -16.17 5.65
CA SER A 390 -26.70 -16.20 6.46
C SER A 390 -25.74 -17.34 6.09
N GLY A 391 -24.45 -17.12 6.34
CA GLY A 391 -23.40 -18.12 6.20
C GLY A 391 -22.41 -18.05 7.36
N THR A 392 -21.80 -19.17 7.71
CA THR A 392 -20.83 -19.27 8.81
C THR A 392 -19.52 -19.87 8.32
N ALA A 393 -18.40 -19.23 8.64
CA ALA A 393 -17.05 -19.74 8.40
C ALA A 393 -16.45 -20.34 9.67
N LEU A 394 -15.95 -21.57 9.58
CA LEU A 394 -15.17 -22.22 10.64
C LEU A 394 -13.67 -22.05 10.34
N LEU A 395 -13.01 -21.09 11.03
CA LEU A 395 -11.66 -20.66 10.67
C LEU A 395 -10.55 -21.59 11.19
N GLU A 396 -10.83 -22.36 12.25
CA GLU A 396 -9.89 -23.31 12.85
C GLU A 396 -10.10 -24.76 12.38
N SER A 397 -10.90 -24.95 11.32
CA SER A 397 -11.13 -26.29 10.77
C SER A 397 -9.87 -26.88 10.12
N ASN A 398 -9.69 -28.19 10.21
CA ASN A 398 -8.52 -28.90 9.68
C ASN A 398 -8.39 -28.84 8.14
N SER A 399 -9.35 -28.26 7.41
CA SER A 399 -9.35 -28.22 5.94
C SER A 399 -8.16 -27.48 5.33
N HIS A 400 -7.48 -26.65 6.12
CA HIS A 400 -6.33 -25.86 5.70
C HIS A 400 -4.99 -26.31 6.31
N GLN A 401 -4.99 -27.37 7.15
CA GLN A 401 -3.81 -27.89 7.82
C GLN A 401 -3.26 -29.12 7.10
N PHE A 402 -1.93 -29.19 6.93
CA PHE A 402 -1.23 -30.28 6.24
C PHE A 402 -0.35 -31.05 7.22
N GLY A 403 -0.97 -31.81 8.12
CA GLY A 403 -0.27 -32.44 9.25
C GLY A 403 0.02 -31.46 10.39
N ALA A 404 0.81 -31.90 11.36
CA ALA A 404 1.09 -31.10 12.55
C ALA A 404 1.93 -29.85 12.22
N GLY A 405 1.42 -28.66 12.56
CA GLY A 405 2.17 -27.40 12.48
C GLY A 405 2.36 -26.84 11.06
N ARG A 406 1.62 -27.34 10.06
CA ARG A 406 1.70 -26.84 8.67
C ARG A 406 0.35 -26.36 8.17
N GLN A 407 0.37 -25.37 7.29
CA GLN A 407 -0.83 -24.78 6.71
C GLN A 407 -0.65 -24.43 5.23
N SER A 408 -1.79 -24.31 4.53
CA SER A 408 -1.84 -23.75 3.18
C SER A 408 -1.35 -22.30 3.14
N LEU A 409 -0.65 -21.93 2.08
CA LEU A 409 -0.42 -20.51 1.73
C LEU A 409 -1.66 -19.83 1.13
N ILE A 410 -2.66 -20.62 0.71
CA ILE A 410 -3.95 -20.12 0.22
C ILE A 410 -4.86 -19.86 1.42
N ARG A 411 -5.08 -18.57 1.72
CA ARG A 411 -5.87 -18.10 2.88
C ARG A 411 -7.27 -17.61 2.53
N GLU A 412 -7.66 -17.75 1.26
CA GLU A 412 -8.98 -17.36 0.80
C GLU A 412 -9.98 -18.47 1.08
N GLN A 413 -11.14 -18.09 1.60
CA GLN A 413 -12.27 -18.96 1.87
C GLN A 413 -13.55 -18.35 1.26
N THR A 414 -14.34 -19.21 0.63
CA THR A 414 -15.68 -18.85 0.13
C THR A 414 -16.71 -19.60 0.95
N VAL A 415 -17.70 -18.87 1.48
CA VAL A 415 -18.78 -19.43 2.29
C VAL A 415 -20.11 -19.17 1.58
N PRO A 416 -20.97 -20.20 1.42
CA PRO A 416 -22.31 -20.00 0.88
C PRO A 416 -23.19 -19.25 1.88
N ILE A 417 -23.98 -18.32 1.37
CA ILE A 417 -25.07 -17.68 2.09
C ILE A 417 -26.32 -18.50 1.83
N LEU A 418 -26.87 -19.08 2.89
CA LEU A 418 -28.11 -19.86 2.82
C LEU A 418 -29.29 -18.92 3.03
N ASP A 419 -30.27 -19.02 2.13
CA ASP A 419 -31.53 -18.30 2.21
C ASP A 419 -32.28 -18.68 3.50
N LYS A 420 -32.87 -17.68 4.15
CA LYS A 420 -33.53 -17.84 5.46
C LYS A 420 -34.74 -18.78 5.39
N GLU A 421 -35.47 -18.79 4.28
CA GLU A 421 -36.74 -19.53 4.16
C GLU A 421 -36.56 -20.87 3.45
N THR A 422 -35.78 -20.88 2.36
CA THR A 422 -35.64 -22.04 1.47
C THR A 422 -34.44 -22.91 1.81
N MET A 423 -33.49 -22.42 2.61
CA MET A 423 -32.17 -23.03 2.84
C MET A 423 -31.36 -23.28 1.56
N ALA A 424 -31.80 -22.75 0.42
CA ALA A 424 -31.06 -22.79 -0.83
C ALA A 424 -29.88 -21.80 -0.78
N VAL A 425 -28.89 -21.99 -1.65
CA VAL A 425 -27.78 -21.05 -1.76
C VAL A 425 -28.30 -19.75 -2.39
N ALA A 426 -28.38 -18.69 -1.58
CA ALA A 426 -28.78 -17.35 -2.00
C ALA A 426 -27.60 -16.57 -2.59
N GLY A 427 -26.38 -16.96 -2.27
CA GLY A 427 -25.17 -16.26 -2.70
C GLY A 427 -23.91 -16.84 -2.07
N THR A 428 -22.79 -16.17 -2.27
CA THR A 428 -21.52 -16.52 -1.65
C THR A 428 -20.80 -15.27 -1.15
N VAL A 429 -20.02 -15.44 -0.08
CA VAL A 429 -19.08 -14.43 0.41
C VAL A 429 -17.69 -15.01 0.36
N THR A 430 -16.79 -14.31 -0.32
CA THR A 430 -15.36 -14.67 -0.39
C THR A 430 -14.52 -13.69 0.40
N PHE A 431 -13.60 -14.21 1.21
CA PHE A 431 -12.75 -13.40 2.08
C PHE A 431 -11.43 -14.11 2.37
N THR A 432 -10.42 -13.35 2.78
CA THR A 432 -9.18 -13.86 3.37
C THR A 432 -9.17 -13.63 4.88
N PHE A 433 -8.49 -14.48 5.64
CA PHE A 433 -8.39 -14.30 7.09
C PHE A 433 -7.00 -14.58 7.67
N LEU A 434 -6.76 -14.02 8.86
CA LEU A 434 -5.61 -14.27 9.72
C LEU A 434 -6.10 -14.36 11.17
N ILE A 435 -5.60 -15.36 11.91
CA ILE A 435 -5.82 -15.48 13.35
C ILE A 435 -4.49 -15.19 14.05
N ALA A 436 -4.44 -14.09 14.80
CA ALA A 436 -3.32 -13.78 15.67
C ALA A 436 -3.58 -14.37 17.05
N LYS A 437 -2.81 -15.39 17.43
CA LYS A 437 -2.85 -16.01 18.75
C LYS A 437 -2.00 -15.19 19.73
N PRO A 438 -2.38 -15.14 21.02
CA PRO A 438 -1.57 -14.47 22.02
C PRO A 438 -0.17 -15.08 22.08
N TYR A 439 0.82 -14.25 22.40
CA TYR A 439 2.20 -14.66 22.61
C TYR A 439 2.50 -14.57 24.10
N SER A 440 3.07 -15.62 24.69
CA SER A 440 3.18 -15.79 26.13
C SER A 440 4.41 -15.11 26.76
N HIS A 441 5.43 -14.79 25.97
CA HIS A 441 6.67 -14.23 26.49
C HIS A 441 6.69 -12.71 26.31
N ASP A 442 7.03 -11.99 27.38
CA ASP A 442 7.28 -10.56 27.30
C ASP A 442 8.72 -10.33 26.82
N ILE A 443 8.84 -9.82 25.60
CA ILE A 443 10.14 -9.47 25.04
C ILE A 443 10.54 -8.12 25.60
N GLN A 444 11.65 -8.07 26.33
CA GLN A 444 12.22 -6.81 26.79
C GLN A 444 13.11 -6.21 25.71
N GLY A 445 12.79 -5.00 25.30
CA GLY A 445 13.61 -4.21 24.39
C GLY A 445 14.91 -3.72 25.06
N PRO A 446 15.83 -3.15 24.28
CA PRO A 446 17.08 -2.63 24.80
C PRO A 446 16.83 -1.41 25.70
N GLN A 447 17.70 -1.18 26.68
CA GLN A 447 17.57 -0.05 27.60
C GLN A 447 17.54 1.29 26.85
N GLY A 448 16.51 2.11 27.12
CA GLY A 448 16.31 3.42 26.46
C GLY A 448 15.48 3.38 25.17
N PHE A 449 14.87 2.24 24.86
CA PHE A 449 14.06 1.99 23.66
C PHE A 449 12.70 1.38 24.01
N SER A 450 11.94 2.07 24.85
CA SER A 450 10.65 1.59 25.35
C SER A 450 9.46 2.13 24.53
N THR A 451 9.69 3.16 23.72
CA THR A 451 8.64 3.85 22.96
C THR A 451 8.94 3.89 21.45
N PRO A 452 7.90 3.89 20.59
CA PRO A 452 8.08 4.09 19.14
C PRO A 452 8.84 5.38 18.79
N GLU A 453 8.66 6.45 19.58
CA GLU A 453 9.33 7.74 19.37
C GLU A 453 10.83 7.66 19.64
N GLU A 454 11.26 6.89 20.64
CA GLU A 454 12.68 6.64 20.92
C GLU A 454 13.34 5.86 19.79
N TRP A 455 12.68 4.81 19.31
CA TRP A 455 13.14 4.05 18.15
C TRP A 455 13.25 4.93 16.90
N THR A 456 12.21 5.70 16.60
CA THR A 456 12.19 6.61 15.46
C THR A 456 13.38 7.59 15.56
N ARG A 457 13.57 8.24 16.71
CA ARG A 457 14.68 9.18 16.91
C ARG A 457 16.05 8.55 16.70
N ALA A 458 16.24 7.30 17.12
CA ALA A 458 17.52 6.61 16.95
C ALA A 458 17.79 6.12 15.53
N LEU A 459 16.72 5.84 14.77
CA LEU A 459 16.80 5.43 13.36
C LEU A 459 16.85 6.63 12.40
N THR A 460 16.41 7.82 12.86
CA THR A 460 16.39 9.06 12.08
C THR A 460 17.16 10.19 12.78
N PRO A 461 18.49 10.10 12.93
CA PRO A 461 19.23 11.13 13.65
C PRO A 461 19.27 12.43 12.84
N VAL A 462 18.75 13.52 13.40
CA VAL A 462 18.52 14.81 12.71
C VAL A 462 19.80 15.44 12.13
N THR A 463 20.96 15.15 12.71
CA THR A 463 22.26 15.72 12.35
C THR A 463 23.17 14.74 11.62
N SER A 464 22.65 13.58 11.22
CA SER A 464 23.42 12.48 10.66
C SER A 464 22.89 12.11 9.28
N PRO A 465 23.71 11.48 8.42
CA PRO A 465 23.25 11.03 7.14
C PRO A 465 22.30 9.83 7.37
N PRO A 466 21.57 9.40 6.33
CA PRO A 466 20.76 8.19 6.38
C PRO A 466 21.55 7.01 6.95
N LEU A 467 20.88 6.17 7.74
CA LEU A 467 21.47 4.98 8.34
C LEU A 467 21.80 3.97 7.23
N LEU A 468 23.05 3.51 7.21
CA LEU A 468 23.52 2.50 6.25
C LEU A 468 23.34 1.08 6.81
N VAL A 469 22.59 0.25 6.10
CA VAL A 469 22.39 -1.17 6.37
C VAL A 469 23.12 -2.00 5.31
N GLY A 470 23.94 -2.95 5.74
CA GLY A 470 24.55 -3.94 4.84
C GLY A 470 23.58 -5.06 4.51
N HIS A 471 23.16 -5.15 3.24
CA HIS A 471 22.25 -6.19 2.73
C HIS A 471 22.92 -7.57 2.84
N ARG A 472 22.32 -8.52 3.55
CA ARG A 472 22.89 -9.87 3.84
C ARG A 472 24.34 -9.86 4.33
N GLY A 473 24.74 -8.79 5.02
CA GLY A 473 26.14 -8.46 5.29
C GLY A 473 26.76 -7.63 4.17
N THR A 474 27.77 -8.12 3.45
CA THR A 474 28.52 -7.37 2.41
C THR A 474 27.82 -7.29 1.04
N GLY A 475 26.52 -7.54 0.99
CA GLY A 475 25.72 -7.54 -0.23
C GLY A 475 25.48 -8.91 -0.84
N GLN A 476 24.53 -8.93 -1.78
CA GLN A 476 24.16 -10.10 -2.57
C GLN A 476 25.34 -10.59 -3.44
N ASN A 477 25.53 -11.92 -3.48
CA ASN A 477 26.60 -12.51 -4.29
C ASN A 477 26.21 -12.64 -5.78
N LEU A 478 27.11 -12.24 -6.68
CA LEU A 478 26.93 -12.28 -8.15
C LEU A 478 28.17 -12.85 -8.86
N VAL A 479 28.00 -13.63 -9.93
CA VAL A 479 29.10 -14.26 -10.68
C VAL A 479 30.00 -13.26 -11.41
N ALA A 480 29.42 -12.19 -11.97
CA ALA A 480 30.14 -11.25 -12.84
C ALA A 480 30.76 -10.05 -12.10
N ASN A 481 30.99 -10.15 -10.80
CA ASN A 481 31.39 -9.00 -9.99
C ASN A 481 32.90 -8.79 -10.02
N LYS A 482 33.32 -7.52 -10.13
CA LYS A 482 34.73 -7.12 -10.27
C LYS A 482 35.52 -7.07 -8.95
N HIS A 483 34.93 -7.54 -7.85
CA HIS A 483 35.52 -7.47 -6.52
C HIS A 483 35.32 -8.76 -5.74
N LEU A 484 36.17 -8.94 -4.71
CA LEU A 484 36.07 -10.05 -3.78
C LEU A 484 34.71 -10.02 -3.06
N GLN A 485 34.10 -11.18 -2.86
CA GLN A 485 32.85 -11.31 -2.12
C GLN A 485 32.97 -12.39 -1.05
N ILE A 486 32.33 -12.11 0.07
CA ILE A 486 32.13 -13.04 1.18
C ILE A 486 30.74 -13.62 1.02
N GLY A 487 30.54 -14.86 1.45
CA GLY A 487 29.23 -15.49 1.36
C GLY A 487 28.18 -14.72 2.16
N GLU A 488 27.06 -14.41 1.50
CA GLU A 488 25.91 -13.73 2.09
C GLU A 488 25.33 -14.52 3.28
N ASN A 489 24.72 -13.82 4.24
CA ASN A 489 24.09 -14.40 5.43
C ASN A 489 25.06 -15.19 6.34
N THR A 490 26.32 -14.75 6.43
CA THR A 490 27.35 -15.36 7.30
C THR A 490 27.89 -14.37 8.34
N VAL A 491 28.36 -14.89 9.49
CA VAL A 491 28.97 -14.07 10.55
C VAL A 491 30.16 -13.26 10.02
N GLY A 492 31.01 -13.88 9.18
CA GLY A 492 32.13 -13.19 8.54
C GLY A 492 31.70 -12.03 7.63
N SER A 493 30.61 -12.18 6.88
CA SER A 493 30.02 -11.12 6.05
C SER A 493 29.52 -9.96 6.90
N PHE A 494 28.81 -10.24 8.00
CA PHE A 494 28.30 -9.20 8.90
C PHE A 494 29.41 -8.39 9.57
N LEU A 495 30.44 -9.04 10.09
CA LEU A 495 31.60 -8.36 10.70
C LEU A 495 32.36 -7.50 9.68
N SER A 496 32.41 -7.95 8.43
CA SER A 496 33.05 -7.21 7.34
C SER A 496 32.22 -5.98 6.94
N ALA A 497 30.90 -6.13 6.83
CA ALA A 497 29.97 -5.04 6.54
C ALA A 497 30.14 -3.86 7.51
N VAL A 498 30.22 -4.15 8.81
CA VAL A 498 30.38 -3.13 9.86
C VAL A 498 31.74 -2.43 9.74
N LYS A 499 32.83 -3.19 9.48
CA LYS A 499 34.15 -2.60 9.23
C LYS A 499 34.18 -1.68 8.01
N LEU A 500 33.29 -1.89 7.03
CA LEU A 500 33.18 -1.07 5.84
C LEU A 500 32.31 0.18 6.03
N GLY A 501 31.63 0.31 7.17
CA GLY A 501 30.86 1.49 7.55
C GLY A 501 29.35 1.27 7.76
N ALA A 502 28.86 0.03 7.68
CA ALA A 502 27.45 -0.26 8.00
C ALA A 502 27.19 -0.16 9.51
N SER A 503 26.05 0.43 9.88
CA SER A 503 25.60 0.50 11.29
C SER A 503 24.69 -0.67 11.68
N PHE A 504 24.00 -1.22 10.69
CA PHE A 504 23.15 -2.40 10.80
C PHE A 504 23.54 -3.41 9.71
N VAL A 505 23.24 -4.68 9.98
CA VAL A 505 23.28 -5.74 8.98
C VAL A 505 21.90 -6.36 8.85
N GLU A 506 21.46 -6.50 7.61
CA GLU A 506 20.23 -7.20 7.27
C GLU A 506 20.55 -8.67 6.97
N PHE A 507 19.63 -9.57 7.32
CA PHE A 507 19.67 -10.97 6.94
C PHE A 507 18.31 -11.65 7.05
N ASP A 508 18.16 -12.72 6.26
CA ASP A 508 16.94 -13.50 6.14
C ASP A 508 16.84 -14.60 7.21
N VAL A 509 15.72 -14.71 7.90
CA VAL A 509 15.41 -15.80 8.84
C VAL A 509 14.29 -16.69 8.32
N GLN A 510 14.56 -17.98 8.27
CA GLN A 510 13.60 -19.06 8.01
C GLN A 510 13.55 -20.04 9.18
N VAL A 511 12.56 -20.93 9.18
CA VAL A 511 12.37 -21.94 10.23
C VAL A 511 12.41 -23.34 9.62
N THR A 512 13.20 -24.23 10.23
CA THR A 512 13.32 -25.64 9.86
C THR A 512 12.14 -26.48 10.38
N ARG A 513 12.02 -27.72 9.90
CA ARG A 513 10.97 -28.68 10.31
C ARG A 513 10.95 -28.96 11.81
N ASP A 514 12.11 -28.95 12.45
CA ASP A 514 12.32 -29.13 13.89
C ASP A 514 12.30 -27.80 14.67
N LEU A 515 11.70 -26.76 14.07
CA LEU A 515 11.42 -25.46 14.68
C LEU A 515 12.69 -24.72 15.16
N GLN A 516 13.73 -24.72 14.33
CA GLN A 516 14.95 -23.95 14.57
C GLN A 516 15.03 -22.78 13.59
N ALA A 517 15.36 -21.59 14.10
CA ALA A 517 15.54 -20.39 13.30
C ALA A 517 16.93 -20.36 12.62
N VAL A 518 16.93 -20.43 11.28
CA VAL A 518 18.13 -20.47 10.44
C VAL A 518 18.24 -19.24 9.55
N CYS A 519 19.46 -18.83 9.22
CA CYS A 519 19.70 -17.65 8.38
C CYS A 519 19.95 -18.05 6.94
N PHE A 520 18.97 -17.80 6.07
CA PHE A 520 19.01 -18.25 4.68
C PHE A 520 17.97 -17.54 3.81
N HIS A 521 18.38 -17.10 2.61
CA HIS A 521 17.52 -16.34 1.71
C HIS A 521 16.57 -17.23 0.87
N ASP A 522 17.07 -18.28 0.23
CA ASP A 522 16.25 -19.00 -0.75
C ASP A 522 15.26 -19.94 -0.05
N PHE A 523 14.04 -20.07 -0.57
CA PHE A 523 13.03 -20.95 0.04
C PHE A 523 13.36 -22.44 -0.13
N SER A 524 14.22 -22.78 -1.09
CA SER A 524 14.78 -24.11 -1.31
C SER A 524 16.29 -24.11 -1.10
N LEU A 525 16.75 -25.07 -0.32
CA LEU A 525 18.16 -25.40 -0.18
C LEU A 525 18.54 -26.27 -1.37
N SER A 526 19.44 -25.77 -2.21
CA SER A 526 19.87 -26.45 -3.45
C SER A 526 21.37 -26.76 -3.46
N GLU A 527 22.09 -26.39 -2.39
CA GLU A 527 23.54 -26.55 -2.17
C GLU A 527 24.01 -28.00 -2.14
N SER A 528 23.08 -28.95 -1.91
CA SER A 528 23.32 -30.38 -1.99
C SER A 528 23.14 -30.97 -3.40
N GLY A 529 22.70 -30.14 -4.37
CA GLY A 529 22.33 -30.55 -5.72
C GLY A 529 20.91 -31.11 -5.86
N THR A 530 20.07 -30.91 -4.84
CA THR A 530 18.64 -31.28 -4.83
C THR A 530 17.86 -30.12 -4.23
N ASP A 531 16.75 -29.72 -4.84
CA ASP A 531 15.86 -28.69 -4.28
C ASP A 531 15.05 -29.26 -3.11
N ALA A 532 15.37 -28.81 -1.89
CA ALA A 532 14.63 -29.18 -0.69
C ALA A 532 14.11 -27.92 0.03
N PRO A 533 12.79 -27.78 0.27
CA PRO A 533 12.26 -26.63 1.01
C PRO A 533 12.87 -26.53 2.41
N VAL A 534 13.27 -25.33 2.84
CA VAL A 534 13.92 -25.14 4.16
C VAL A 534 13.03 -25.65 5.31
N HIS A 535 11.71 -25.44 5.20
CA HIS A 535 10.73 -25.87 6.20
C HIS A 535 10.50 -27.40 6.25
N ASP A 536 11.07 -28.17 5.31
CA ASP A 536 11.05 -29.64 5.31
C ASP A 536 12.32 -30.27 5.87
N LEU A 537 13.39 -29.49 6.02
CA LEU A 537 14.69 -29.93 6.53
C LEU A 537 14.76 -29.82 8.04
N THR A 538 15.51 -30.70 8.70
CA THR A 538 15.95 -30.48 10.09
C THR A 538 17.15 -29.53 10.14
N LEU A 539 17.44 -28.96 11.30
CA LEU A 539 18.64 -28.15 11.50
C LEU A 539 19.91 -28.93 11.15
N ASP A 540 20.01 -30.20 11.55
CA ASP A 540 21.16 -31.04 11.25
C ASP A 540 21.35 -31.24 9.75
N GLN A 541 20.27 -31.44 8.99
CA GLN A 541 20.32 -31.57 7.53
C GLN A 541 20.77 -30.27 6.87
N PHE A 542 20.22 -29.13 7.33
CA PHE A 542 20.59 -27.80 6.86
C PHE A 542 22.09 -27.51 7.08
N LEU A 543 22.59 -27.71 8.30
CA LEU A 543 24.01 -27.51 8.63
C LEU A 543 24.91 -28.52 7.91
N HIS A 544 24.44 -29.74 7.65
CA HIS A 544 25.21 -30.74 6.90
C HIS A 544 25.44 -30.31 5.45
N ALA A 545 24.43 -29.72 4.78
CA ALA A 545 24.59 -29.21 3.43
C ALA A 545 25.70 -28.14 3.34
N SER A 546 25.83 -27.30 4.37
CA SER A 546 26.96 -26.36 4.49
C SER A 546 28.31 -27.08 4.55
N LYS A 547 28.40 -28.15 5.36
CA LYS A 547 29.63 -28.96 5.50
C LYS A 547 30.04 -29.66 4.20
N VAL A 548 29.08 -30.09 3.38
CA VAL A 548 29.34 -30.72 2.08
C VAL A 548 30.09 -29.76 1.15
N GLN A 549 29.90 -28.45 1.30
CA GLN A 549 30.66 -27.45 0.56
C GLN A 549 32.00 -27.08 1.24
N SER A 550 32.21 -27.43 2.52
CA SER A 550 33.40 -27.03 3.29
C SER A 550 34.71 -27.72 2.86
N PRO A 551 35.90 -27.12 3.10
CA PRO A 551 37.22 -27.70 2.76
C PRO A 551 37.55 -29.03 3.45
N HIS A 552 36.88 -29.31 4.55
CA HIS A 552 37.08 -30.51 5.37
C HIS A 552 35.92 -31.51 5.23
N GLY A 553 34.92 -31.20 4.41
CA GLY A 553 33.81 -32.10 4.12
C GLY A 553 34.30 -33.27 3.30
N ASN A 554 33.95 -34.50 3.70
CA ASN A 554 34.04 -35.63 2.79
C ASN A 554 33.00 -35.39 1.69
N PRO A 555 33.39 -35.30 0.40
CA PRO A 555 32.41 -35.44 -0.65
C PRO A 555 31.70 -36.78 -0.44
N LEU A 556 30.39 -36.83 -0.72
CA LEU A 556 29.62 -38.07 -0.68
C LEU A 556 30.40 -39.13 -1.48
N SER A 557 31.07 -40.04 -0.77
CA SER A 557 31.61 -41.24 -1.37
C SER A 557 30.41 -41.92 -2.00
N THR A 558 30.38 -41.99 -3.32
CA THR A 558 29.48 -42.88 -4.05
C THR A 558 29.47 -44.21 -3.32
N LEU A 559 28.31 -44.59 -2.79
CA LEU A 559 28.02 -45.93 -2.34
C LEU A 559 28.42 -46.87 -3.49
N GLY A 560 29.58 -47.52 -3.39
CA GLY A 560 30.00 -48.52 -4.38
C GLY A 560 31.46 -48.56 -4.81
N GLN A 561 32.39 -47.75 -4.31
CA GLN A 561 33.82 -48.02 -4.55
C GLN A 561 34.45 -48.75 -3.35
N PRO A 562 34.88 -50.02 -3.50
CA PRO A 562 35.56 -50.73 -2.43
C PRO A 562 36.89 -50.02 -2.15
N ARG A 563 37.11 -49.66 -0.88
CA ARG A 563 38.41 -49.22 -0.40
C ARG A 563 39.40 -50.37 -0.61
N TYR A 564 40.22 -50.30 -1.65
CA TYR A 564 41.48 -51.02 -1.64
C TYR A 564 42.35 -50.40 -0.55
N GLN A 565 42.54 -51.14 0.54
CA GLN A 565 43.57 -50.86 1.53
C GLN A 565 44.92 -51.16 0.87
N ASP A 566 45.62 -50.11 0.45
CA ASP A 566 47.03 -50.22 0.09
C ASP A 566 47.85 -50.05 1.39
N GLU A 567 48.15 -51.17 2.04
CA GLU A 567 49.10 -51.23 3.13
C GLU A 567 50.52 -51.05 2.57
N GLY A 568 51.10 -49.86 2.70
CA GLY A 568 52.54 -49.71 2.52
C GLY A 568 53.03 -48.32 2.16
N SER A 569 53.09 -47.40 3.11
CA SER A 569 54.08 -46.30 3.10
C SER A 569 53.96 -45.43 4.35
N ASN A 570 54.92 -45.57 5.27
CA ASN A 570 55.18 -44.66 6.38
C ASN A 570 55.66 -43.28 5.87
N ASN A 571 54.77 -42.48 5.31
CA ASN A 571 55.04 -41.07 5.05
C ASN A 571 54.17 -40.21 5.97
N ARG A 572 54.82 -39.56 6.94
CA ARG A 572 54.24 -38.44 7.69
C ARG A 572 53.63 -37.45 6.68
N PRO A 573 52.36 -37.02 6.84
CA PRO A 573 51.77 -36.07 5.91
C PRO A 573 52.52 -34.74 6.02
N ARG A 574 53.20 -34.36 4.94
CA ARG A 574 53.73 -33.01 4.78
C ARG A 574 52.57 -32.02 4.68
N SER A 575 52.78 -30.86 5.29
CA SER A 575 51.92 -29.69 5.26
C SER A 575 51.33 -29.38 3.86
N ARG A 576 50.00 -29.20 3.84
CA ARG A 576 49.24 -28.27 2.97
C ARG A 576 49.55 -28.34 1.46
N SER A 577 48.86 -29.24 0.78
CA SER A 577 48.56 -29.12 -0.66
C SER A 577 47.06 -29.38 -0.86
N LEU A 578 46.36 -28.42 -1.48
CA LEU A 578 44.97 -28.56 -1.93
C LEU A 578 44.91 -29.71 -2.95
N GLY A 579 44.46 -30.89 -2.52
CA GLY A 579 44.48 -32.10 -3.35
C GLY A 579 43.29 -32.21 -4.32
N GLY A 580 43.53 -32.81 -5.50
CA GLY A 580 42.53 -32.98 -6.57
C GLY A 580 41.27 -33.80 -6.21
N GLN A 581 41.26 -34.53 -5.09
CA GLN A 581 40.06 -35.21 -4.58
C GLN A 581 38.98 -34.22 -4.10
N PHE A 582 39.37 -33.08 -3.53
CA PHE A 582 38.43 -32.03 -3.11
C PHE A 582 37.87 -31.25 -4.31
N GLU A 583 38.67 -31.12 -5.37
CA GLU A 583 38.27 -30.49 -6.63
C GLU A 583 37.23 -31.35 -7.37
N ALA A 584 37.43 -32.68 -7.42
CA ALA A 584 36.45 -33.62 -7.98
C ALA A 584 35.09 -33.59 -7.25
N GLY A 585 35.11 -33.51 -5.91
CA GLY A 585 33.89 -33.38 -5.10
C GLY A 585 33.13 -32.08 -5.37
N ALA A 586 33.85 -30.95 -5.46
CA ALA A 586 33.26 -29.66 -5.79
C ALA A 586 32.67 -29.62 -7.21
N ILE A 587 33.34 -30.26 -8.18
CA ILE A 587 32.85 -30.39 -9.57
C ILE A 587 31.56 -31.22 -9.59
N GLN A 588 31.49 -32.34 -8.88
CA GLN A 588 30.28 -33.17 -8.82
C GLN A 588 29.09 -32.43 -8.20
N ILE A 589 29.31 -31.68 -7.11
CA ILE A 589 28.26 -30.87 -6.49
C ILE A 589 27.79 -29.78 -7.46
N ARG A 590 28.73 -29.10 -8.14
CA ARG A 590 28.42 -28.10 -9.18
C ARG A 590 27.61 -28.69 -10.32
N ASP A 591 27.96 -29.89 -10.80
CA ASP A 591 27.22 -30.56 -11.87
C ASP A 591 25.81 -30.94 -11.42
N ARG A 592 25.62 -31.38 -10.18
CA ARG A 592 24.27 -31.63 -9.63
C ARG A 592 23.47 -30.33 -9.49
N MET A 593 24.10 -29.25 -9.03
CA MET A 593 23.44 -27.94 -8.88
C MET A 593 22.94 -27.38 -10.21
N LYS A 594 23.55 -27.71 -11.37
CA LYS A 594 23.04 -27.29 -12.68
C LYS A 594 21.59 -27.72 -12.95
N HIS A 595 21.10 -28.73 -12.24
CA HIS A 595 19.76 -29.28 -12.44
C HIS A 595 18.71 -28.67 -11.50
N THR A 596 19.10 -27.84 -10.54
CA THR A 596 18.20 -27.22 -9.56
C THR A 596 17.42 -26.04 -10.16
N VAL A 597 16.29 -25.71 -9.56
CA VAL A 597 15.41 -24.63 -10.04
C VAL A 597 16.16 -23.29 -10.11
N ASP A 598 16.84 -22.93 -9.02
CA ASP A 598 17.62 -21.69 -8.92
C ASP A 598 18.68 -21.58 -10.02
N PHE A 599 19.46 -22.64 -10.23
CA PHE A 599 20.55 -22.62 -11.19
C PHE A 599 20.02 -22.53 -12.63
N LYS A 600 18.91 -23.23 -12.94
CA LYS A 600 18.27 -23.14 -14.26
C LYS A 600 17.74 -21.73 -14.56
N LEU A 601 17.22 -21.04 -13.54
CA LEU A 601 16.69 -19.69 -13.68
C LEU A 601 17.78 -18.62 -13.74
N LYS A 602 18.73 -18.66 -12.80
CA LYS A 602 19.75 -17.60 -12.62
C LYS A 602 21.05 -17.89 -13.39
N GLY A 603 21.28 -19.13 -13.80
CA GLY A 603 22.54 -19.61 -14.39
C GLY A 603 23.65 -19.85 -13.36
N PHE A 604 23.41 -19.57 -12.08
CA PHE A 604 24.36 -19.77 -10.98
C PHE A 604 23.63 -19.87 -9.62
N LYS A 605 24.35 -20.30 -8.59
CA LYS A 605 23.87 -20.32 -7.19
C LYS A 605 24.80 -19.46 -6.31
N PRO A 606 24.30 -18.42 -5.63
CA PRO A 606 25.06 -17.67 -4.62
C PRO A 606 25.71 -18.58 -3.58
N ASN A 607 26.78 -18.12 -2.93
CA ASN A 607 27.52 -18.89 -1.90
C ASN A 607 28.17 -20.20 -2.37
N THR A 608 28.21 -20.48 -3.68
CA THR A 608 28.89 -21.65 -4.21
C THR A 608 30.41 -21.55 -4.05
N ARG A 609 31.02 -22.61 -3.48
CA ARG A 609 32.47 -22.71 -3.35
C ARG A 609 33.20 -22.67 -4.69
N GLY A 610 34.32 -21.95 -4.71
CA GLY A 610 35.15 -21.74 -5.90
C GLY A 610 34.90 -20.39 -6.57
N GLU A 611 33.73 -19.77 -6.31
CA GLU A 611 33.38 -18.44 -6.80
C GLU A 611 33.39 -17.38 -5.68
N PHE A 612 33.17 -17.78 -4.42
CA PHE A 612 33.09 -16.87 -3.25
C PHE A 612 33.87 -17.38 -2.02
N ILE A 613 34.21 -16.48 -1.08
CA ILE A 613 34.74 -16.88 0.24
C ILE A 613 33.58 -17.39 1.09
N GLN A 614 33.52 -18.69 1.29
CA GLN A 614 32.42 -19.35 1.99
C GLN A 614 32.71 -19.52 3.49
N ASP A 615 31.69 -19.27 4.31
CA ASP A 615 31.62 -19.64 5.72
C ASP A 615 30.49 -20.65 5.94
N SER A 616 30.41 -21.26 7.12
CA SER A 616 29.30 -22.16 7.46
C SER A 616 27.98 -21.40 7.55
N PHE A 617 26.87 -22.08 7.22
CA PHE A 617 25.53 -21.53 7.45
C PHE A 617 25.35 -21.16 8.93
N ALA A 618 24.71 -20.03 9.18
CA ALA A 618 24.46 -19.52 10.52
C ALA A 618 23.00 -19.77 10.94
N THR A 619 22.80 -19.98 12.24
CA THR A 619 21.48 -19.89 12.86
C THR A 619 21.24 -18.49 13.43
N LEU A 620 19.99 -18.13 13.69
CA LEU A 620 19.68 -16.86 14.36
C LEU A 620 20.34 -16.80 15.77
N LYS A 621 20.40 -17.95 16.45
CA LYS A 621 21.13 -18.11 17.70
C LYS A 621 22.62 -17.79 17.55
N ASP A 622 23.27 -18.28 16.49
CA ASP A 622 24.69 -18.00 16.23
C ASP A 622 24.91 -16.50 16.05
N ILE A 623 24.06 -15.82 15.28
CA ILE A 623 24.16 -14.37 15.06
C ILE A 623 24.03 -13.60 16.38
N LEU A 624 22.99 -13.90 17.17
CA LEU A 624 22.72 -13.20 18.43
C LEU A 624 23.85 -13.35 19.45
N THR A 625 24.53 -14.50 19.44
CA THR A 625 25.57 -14.84 20.41
C THR A 625 26.99 -14.46 19.96
N GLN A 626 27.29 -14.54 18.67
CA GLN A 626 28.65 -14.34 18.14
C GLN A 626 28.93 -12.89 17.70
N LEU A 627 27.92 -12.14 17.24
CA LEU A 627 28.14 -10.75 16.85
C LEU A 627 28.30 -9.84 18.07
N PRO A 628 29.16 -8.80 18.01
CA PRO A 628 29.21 -7.72 18.99
C PRO A 628 27.83 -7.05 19.22
N GLU A 629 27.56 -6.56 20.43
CA GLU A 629 26.27 -5.95 20.82
C GLU A 629 26.02 -4.57 20.20
N GLU A 630 27.09 -3.90 19.77
CA GLU A 630 27.04 -2.58 19.14
C GLU A 630 26.47 -2.64 17.72
N ILE A 631 26.51 -3.81 17.09
CA ILE A 631 26.01 -4.04 15.74
C ILE A 631 24.49 -4.18 15.79
N GLY A 632 23.81 -3.28 15.08
CA GLY A 632 22.37 -3.37 14.87
C GLY A 632 22.01 -4.51 13.92
N LEU A 633 20.89 -5.19 14.19
CA LEU A 633 20.38 -6.28 13.36
C LEU A 633 19.05 -5.87 12.72
N ASP A 634 18.93 -6.07 11.41
CA ASP A 634 17.66 -6.08 10.69
C ASP A 634 17.33 -7.54 10.35
N ILE A 635 16.34 -8.09 11.06
CA ILE A 635 15.93 -9.49 10.94
C ILE A 635 14.75 -9.54 9.97
N GLU A 636 15.02 -9.90 8.70
CA GLU A 636 13.96 -10.18 7.73
C GLU A 636 13.33 -11.54 8.05
N ILE A 637 12.09 -11.53 8.52
CA ILE A 637 11.31 -12.75 8.72
C ILE A 637 10.80 -13.21 7.35
N LYS A 638 11.48 -14.20 6.78
CA LYS A 638 11.29 -14.66 5.41
C LYS A 638 10.27 -15.78 5.33
N TYR A 639 9.00 -15.37 5.30
CA TYR A 639 7.88 -16.28 5.13
C TYR A 639 7.40 -16.27 3.67
N PRO A 640 7.26 -17.43 2.99
CA PRO A 640 6.92 -17.47 1.58
C PRO A 640 5.51 -16.94 1.30
N ARG A 641 5.40 -16.04 0.32
CA ARG A 641 4.12 -15.70 -0.29
C ARG A 641 3.76 -16.73 -1.36
N LEU A 642 2.48 -16.80 -1.74
CA LEU A 642 2.01 -17.86 -2.62
C LEU A 642 2.72 -17.88 -3.98
N HIS A 643 2.89 -16.71 -4.62
CA HIS A 643 3.58 -16.63 -5.91
C HIS A 643 5.07 -16.97 -5.77
N GLU A 644 5.73 -16.52 -4.70
CA GLU A 644 7.15 -16.82 -4.45
C GLU A 644 7.40 -18.31 -4.21
N ALA A 645 6.51 -19.00 -3.49
CA ALA A 645 6.62 -20.45 -3.29
C ALA A 645 6.53 -21.19 -4.64
N VAL A 646 5.58 -20.78 -5.49
CA VAL A 646 5.40 -21.36 -6.83
C VAL A 646 6.62 -21.09 -7.70
N ASP A 647 7.14 -19.86 -7.71
CA ASP A 647 8.31 -19.47 -8.49
C ASP A 647 9.58 -20.20 -8.02
N ALA A 648 9.71 -20.46 -6.72
CA ALA A 648 10.80 -21.23 -6.12
C ALA A 648 10.65 -22.76 -6.34
N GLY A 649 9.57 -23.22 -6.96
CA GLY A 649 9.28 -24.65 -7.15
C GLY A 649 8.96 -25.39 -5.84
N VAL A 650 8.53 -24.66 -4.80
CA VAL A 650 8.17 -25.18 -3.49
C VAL A 650 6.65 -25.35 -3.41
N ALA A 651 6.20 -26.42 -2.75
CA ALA A 651 4.76 -26.63 -2.55
C ALA A 651 4.13 -25.43 -1.80
N PRO A 652 2.86 -25.06 -2.07
CA PRO A 652 2.19 -23.92 -1.45
C PRO A 652 1.74 -24.22 0.00
N VAL A 653 2.64 -24.78 0.80
CA VAL A 653 2.48 -25.17 2.19
C VAL A 653 3.67 -24.60 2.96
N ALA A 654 3.44 -24.15 4.18
CA ALA A 654 4.49 -23.66 5.07
C ALA A 654 4.16 -23.99 6.53
N ILE A 655 5.12 -23.77 7.42
CA ILE A 655 4.88 -23.82 8.88
C ILE A 655 3.78 -22.82 9.25
N GLU A 656 2.95 -23.18 10.22
CA GLU A 656 1.87 -22.32 10.69
C GLU A 656 2.40 -20.95 11.15
N LEU A 657 1.72 -19.88 10.74
CA LEU A 657 2.20 -18.50 10.84
C LEU A 657 2.53 -18.06 12.28
N ASN A 658 1.66 -18.36 13.24
CA ASN A 658 1.93 -18.02 14.64
C ASN A 658 3.16 -18.78 15.13
N THR A 659 3.22 -20.09 14.86
CA THR A 659 4.36 -20.93 15.21
C THR A 659 5.67 -20.40 14.62
N PHE A 660 5.66 -19.98 13.35
CA PHE A 660 6.85 -19.44 12.67
C PHE A 660 7.35 -18.16 13.35
N VAL A 661 6.44 -17.22 13.64
CA VAL A 661 6.78 -15.97 14.33
C VAL A 661 7.23 -16.24 15.76
N ASP A 662 6.53 -17.12 16.49
CA ASP A 662 6.83 -17.45 17.87
C ASP A 662 8.23 -18.08 18.00
N VAL A 663 8.64 -18.96 17.08
CA VAL A 663 10.02 -19.52 17.06
C VAL A 663 11.08 -18.43 16.90
N ALA A 664 10.86 -17.46 16.00
CA ALA A 664 11.81 -16.36 15.80
C ALA A 664 11.88 -15.45 17.04
N LEU A 665 10.73 -15.09 17.60
CA LEU A 665 10.63 -14.29 18.82
C LEU A 665 11.23 -15.00 20.04
N ASP A 666 10.97 -16.28 20.21
CA ASP A 666 11.54 -17.11 21.27
C ASP A 666 13.05 -17.18 21.18
N THR A 667 13.60 -17.36 19.97
CA THR A 667 15.05 -17.36 19.74
C THR A 667 15.67 -16.02 20.16
N VAL A 668 15.02 -14.90 19.82
CA VAL A 668 15.47 -13.55 20.24
C VAL A 668 15.35 -13.39 21.75
N HIS A 669 14.24 -13.79 22.35
CA HIS A 669 14.00 -13.71 23.79
C HIS A 669 15.03 -14.53 24.59
N GLN A 670 15.32 -15.76 24.17
CA GLN A 670 16.21 -16.69 24.86
C GLN A 670 17.70 -16.31 24.74
N HIS A 671 18.09 -15.65 23.65
CA HIS A 671 19.50 -15.38 23.35
C HIS A 671 19.88 -13.89 23.39
N SER A 672 18.93 -13.00 23.63
CA SER A 672 19.23 -11.61 24.02
C SER A 672 19.60 -11.57 25.50
N LYS A 673 20.77 -11.03 25.84
CA LYS A 673 21.21 -10.93 27.23
C LYS A 673 20.27 -10.01 28.02
N PRO A 674 19.96 -10.30 29.30
CA PRO A 674 19.26 -9.35 30.17
C PRO A 674 20.01 -8.01 30.23
N GLY A 675 19.33 -6.91 29.93
CA GLY A 675 19.96 -5.57 29.85
C GLY A 675 20.78 -5.31 28.59
N SER A 676 20.65 -6.16 27.55
CA SER A 676 21.26 -5.98 26.24
C SER A 676 20.99 -4.58 25.68
N LYS A 677 22.00 -3.99 25.04
CA LYS A 677 21.87 -2.74 24.29
C LYS A 677 21.73 -2.97 22.79
N ARG A 678 21.67 -4.24 22.36
CA ARG A 678 21.58 -4.60 20.94
C ARG A 678 20.30 -4.04 20.34
N LYS A 679 20.46 -3.28 19.26
CA LYS A 679 19.34 -2.77 18.47
C LYS A 679 18.93 -3.83 17.47
N ILE A 680 17.67 -4.25 17.52
CA ILE A 680 17.07 -5.18 16.56
C ILE A 680 15.88 -4.49 15.92
N MET A 681 15.74 -4.60 14.61
CA MET A 681 14.51 -4.32 13.89
C MET A 681 14.03 -5.61 13.22
N PHE A 682 12.71 -5.77 13.13
CA PHE A 682 12.12 -6.84 12.33
C PHE A 682 11.58 -6.28 11.03
N SER A 683 11.79 -7.00 9.94
CA SER A 683 11.28 -6.63 8.63
C SER A 683 10.64 -7.84 7.94
N SER A 684 9.71 -7.63 7.01
CA SER A 684 9.17 -8.70 6.17
C SER A 684 8.48 -8.15 4.93
N PHE A 685 8.55 -8.90 3.83
CA PHE A 685 7.70 -8.72 2.64
C PHE A 685 6.26 -9.21 2.84
N THR A 686 6.01 -10.04 3.86
CA THR A 686 4.75 -10.73 4.06
C THR A 686 3.85 -9.95 5.04
N PRO A 687 2.71 -9.38 4.59
CA PRO A 687 1.86 -8.57 5.45
C PRO A 687 1.40 -9.28 6.73
N GLU A 688 1.09 -10.58 6.67
CA GLU A 688 0.69 -11.36 7.85
C GLU A 688 1.77 -11.38 8.93
N ILE A 689 3.04 -11.45 8.53
CA ILE A 689 4.17 -11.46 9.46
C ILE A 689 4.29 -10.09 10.13
N CYS A 690 4.20 -8.98 9.38
CA CYS A 690 4.24 -7.64 9.96
C CYS A 690 3.09 -7.43 10.97
N ILE A 691 1.89 -7.90 10.64
CA ILE A 691 0.74 -7.86 11.55
C ILE A 691 1.03 -8.65 12.83
N LEU A 692 1.48 -9.90 12.71
CA LEU A 692 1.75 -10.76 13.87
C LEU A 692 2.87 -10.20 14.74
N LEU A 693 3.98 -9.72 14.15
CA LEU A 693 5.06 -9.09 14.89
C LEU A 693 4.58 -7.84 15.64
N SER A 694 3.76 -6.99 15.01
CA SER A 694 3.21 -5.81 15.68
C SER A 694 2.24 -6.17 16.81
N LEU A 695 1.49 -7.27 16.67
CA LEU A 695 0.51 -7.68 17.68
C LEU A 695 1.14 -8.47 18.82
N LYS A 696 2.21 -9.22 18.58
CA LYS A 696 2.83 -10.13 19.55
C LYS A 696 3.93 -9.49 20.39
N GLN A 697 4.60 -8.44 19.90
CA GLN A 697 5.68 -7.77 20.65
C GLN A 697 5.66 -6.25 20.46
N LYS A 698 6.26 -5.52 21.42
CA LYS A 698 6.39 -4.04 21.40
C LYS A 698 7.83 -3.55 21.57
N ALA A 699 8.76 -4.45 21.83
CA ALA A 699 10.14 -4.14 22.15
C ALA A 699 10.92 -3.58 20.97
N TYR A 700 10.65 -4.10 19.78
CA TYR A 700 11.43 -3.87 18.59
C TYR A 700 10.56 -3.31 17.46
N PRO A 701 11.09 -2.36 16.67
CA PRO A 701 10.37 -1.77 15.56
C PRO A 701 10.12 -2.80 14.47
N VAL A 702 8.96 -2.67 13.83
CA VAL A 702 8.55 -3.53 12.72
C VAL A 702 8.51 -2.70 11.45
N PHE A 703 9.17 -3.20 10.40
CA PHE A 703 9.25 -2.60 9.08
C PHE A 703 8.52 -3.48 8.06
N PHE A 704 7.75 -2.84 7.18
CA PHE A 704 7.16 -3.52 6.04
C PHE A 704 8.05 -3.32 4.82
N ILE A 705 8.52 -4.41 4.19
CA ILE A 705 9.28 -4.34 2.95
C ILE A 705 8.31 -4.45 1.78
N THR A 706 8.45 -3.60 0.78
CA THR A 706 7.52 -3.56 -0.35
C THR A 706 8.23 -3.34 -1.68
N ASN A 707 7.82 -4.14 -2.67
CA ASN A 707 8.15 -3.92 -4.08
C ASN A 707 7.20 -2.88 -4.73
N ALA A 708 6.51 -2.06 -3.94
CA ALA A 708 5.63 -0.99 -4.43
C ALA A 708 6.41 -0.08 -5.37
N GLY A 709 6.09 -0.17 -6.66
CA GLY A 709 6.80 0.54 -7.70
C GLY A 709 8.20 -0.03 -8.01
N LYS A 710 8.35 -1.35 -8.03
CA LYS A 710 9.46 -2.04 -8.68
C LYS A 710 9.04 -2.54 -10.07
N ILE A 711 9.92 -2.39 -11.07
CA ILE A 711 9.71 -2.87 -12.45
C ILE A 711 10.74 -3.96 -12.77
N PRO A 712 10.36 -5.09 -13.40
CA PRO A 712 8.98 -5.51 -13.68
C PRO A 712 8.21 -5.79 -12.37
N MET A 713 6.90 -5.57 -12.38
CA MET A 713 6.06 -5.81 -11.20
C MET A 713 5.89 -7.32 -10.98
N THR A 714 6.72 -7.88 -10.10
CA THR A 714 6.67 -9.29 -9.71
C THR A 714 5.75 -9.54 -8.51
N ASP A 715 5.41 -8.49 -7.77
CA ASP A 715 4.62 -8.60 -6.55
C ASP A 715 3.13 -8.76 -6.85
N MET A 716 2.58 -9.92 -6.49
CA MET A 716 1.17 -10.26 -6.70
C MET A 716 0.30 -10.02 -5.47
N GLU A 717 0.85 -9.43 -4.40
CA GLU A 717 0.12 -9.08 -3.18
C GLU A 717 -0.44 -7.66 -3.26
N VAL A 718 -1.77 -7.54 -3.24
CA VAL A 718 -2.48 -6.26 -3.41
C VAL A 718 -2.15 -5.27 -2.28
N ARG A 719 -1.90 -5.76 -1.06
CA ARG A 719 -1.51 -4.91 0.09
C ARG A 719 -0.10 -4.32 -0.04
N ALA A 720 0.71 -4.84 -0.95
CA ALA A 720 2.07 -4.38 -1.25
C ALA A 720 2.18 -3.69 -2.62
N ALA A 721 1.07 -3.49 -3.33
CA ALA A 721 1.08 -3.16 -4.76
C ALA A 721 1.50 -1.73 -5.10
N SER A 722 1.38 -0.78 -4.17
CA SER A 722 1.70 0.63 -4.41
C SER A 722 2.09 1.38 -3.14
N VAL A 723 2.71 2.55 -3.30
CA VAL A 723 3.11 3.42 -2.18
C VAL A 723 1.89 3.77 -1.32
N GLN A 724 0.75 4.06 -1.95
CA GLN A 724 -0.51 4.31 -1.24
C GLN A 724 -0.88 3.17 -0.29
N VAL A 725 -0.95 1.96 -0.82
CA VAL A 725 -1.48 0.82 -0.08
C VAL A 725 -0.49 0.40 1.01
N ALA A 726 0.81 0.40 0.71
CA ALA A 726 1.87 0.09 1.68
C ALA A 726 1.88 1.09 2.86
N VAL A 727 1.78 2.40 2.58
CA VAL A 727 1.73 3.43 3.63
C VAL A 727 0.45 3.32 4.47
N ARG A 728 -0.70 3.07 3.83
CA ARG A 728 -1.97 2.85 4.55
C ARG A 728 -1.88 1.61 5.45
N PHE A 729 -1.29 0.52 4.94
CA PHE A 729 -1.09 -0.72 5.66
C PHE A 729 -0.21 -0.51 6.90
N ALA A 730 0.98 0.10 6.73
CA ALA A 730 1.90 0.32 7.84
C ALA A 730 1.32 1.22 8.93
N ARG A 731 0.67 2.34 8.55
CA ARG A 731 0.00 3.23 9.50
C ARG A 731 -1.13 2.53 10.25
N ARG A 732 -1.91 1.69 9.57
CA ARG A 732 -3.02 0.95 10.18
C ARG A 732 -2.56 0.00 11.27
N TRP A 733 -1.48 -0.73 10.99
CA TRP A 733 -0.91 -1.72 11.91
C TRP A 733 0.16 -1.13 12.83
N ASN A 734 0.25 0.20 12.92
CA ASN A 734 1.18 0.89 13.80
C ASN A 734 2.65 0.41 13.65
N LEU A 735 3.05 0.14 12.40
CA LEU A 735 4.44 -0.21 12.09
C LEU A 735 5.35 1.01 12.22
N THR A 736 6.64 0.78 12.46
CA THR A 736 7.61 1.87 12.65
C THR A 736 8.06 2.46 11.31
N GLY A 737 8.17 1.64 10.28
CA GLY A 737 8.66 2.11 8.99
C GLY A 737 8.32 1.20 7.82
N ILE A 738 8.74 1.64 6.63
CA ILE A 738 8.59 0.90 5.38
C ILE A 738 9.91 0.94 4.64
N VAL A 739 10.30 -0.20 4.06
CA VAL A 739 11.46 -0.34 3.17
C VAL A 739 10.94 -0.46 1.74
N PHE A 740 11.13 0.58 0.93
CA PHE A 740 10.68 0.63 -0.46
C PHE A 740 11.78 0.16 -1.42
N ALA A 741 11.38 -0.48 -2.51
CA ALA A 741 12.22 -0.50 -3.71
C ALA A 741 12.48 0.97 -4.12
N CYS A 742 13.77 1.34 -4.25
CA CYS A 742 14.18 2.73 -4.40
C CYS A 742 13.59 3.43 -5.64
N GLU A 743 13.25 2.69 -6.70
CA GLU A 743 12.82 3.17 -8.01
C GLU A 743 11.62 4.13 -7.94
N ALA A 744 10.59 3.76 -7.16
CA ALA A 744 9.39 4.59 -7.01
C ALA A 744 9.71 5.96 -6.41
N LEU A 745 10.54 5.96 -5.35
CA LEU A 745 10.94 7.19 -4.66
C LEU A 745 11.97 7.98 -5.48
N LEU A 746 12.75 7.34 -6.34
CA LEU A 746 13.63 8.03 -7.28
C LEU A 746 12.84 8.73 -8.40
N LEU A 747 11.75 8.13 -8.86
CA LEU A 747 10.86 8.75 -9.85
C LEU A 747 10.14 9.98 -9.27
N SER A 748 9.70 9.88 -8.02
CA SER A 748 8.98 10.96 -7.31
C SER A 748 9.53 11.17 -5.88
N PRO A 749 10.68 11.86 -5.72
CA PRO A 749 11.36 12.01 -4.42
C PRO A 749 10.55 12.73 -3.36
N ARG A 750 9.67 13.64 -3.76
CA ARG A 750 8.75 14.36 -2.86
C ARG A 750 7.84 13.42 -2.05
N LEU A 751 7.59 12.19 -2.52
CA LEU A 751 6.81 11.19 -1.79
C LEU A 751 7.47 10.73 -0.49
N VAL A 752 8.79 10.88 -0.34
CA VAL A 752 9.47 10.64 0.94
C VAL A 752 8.88 11.52 2.04
N GLY A 753 8.63 12.79 1.72
CA GLY A 753 7.96 13.73 2.63
C GLY A 753 6.55 13.25 3.02
N TYR A 754 5.80 12.64 2.11
CA TYR A 754 4.48 12.09 2.39
C TYR A 754 4.53 10.88 3.35
N VAL A 755 5.49 9.97 3.15
CA VAL A 755 5.70 8.79 4.01
C VAL A 755 5.99 9.24 5.45
N LYS A 756 6.88 10.22 5.59
CA LYS A 756 7.39 10.71 6.88
C LYS A 756 6.46 11.68 7.62
N LYS A 757 5.41 12.22 6.98
CA LYS A 757 4.53 13.24 7.60
C LYS A 757 3.37 12.62 8.40
N LYS A 758 3.01 13.28 9.52
CA LYS A 758 1.91 13.00 10.49
C LYS A 758 1.94 11.57 11.08
N GLY A 759 2.46 11.44 12.30
CA GLY A 759 2.69 10.13 12.96
C GLY A 759 3.74 9.30 12.21
N GLY A 760 4.76 9.99 11.68
CA GLY A 760 5.57 9.59 10.53
C GLY A 760 6.24 8.22 10.61
N LEU A 761 6.21 7.50 9.49
CA LEU A 761 6.94 6.26 9.30
C LEU A 761 8.40 6.57 8.96
N VAL A 762 9.31 5.75 9.46
CA VAL A 762 10.70 5.72 8.98
C VAL A 762 10.71 5.25 7.52
N CYS A 763 11.29 6.06 6.64
CA CYS A 763 11.35 5.78 5.21
C CYS A 763 12.69 5.17 4.83
N ALA A 764 12.70 3.88 4.55
CA ALA A 764 13.88 3.12 4.14
C ALA A 764 13.81 2.74 2.66
N THR A 765 14.96 2.46 2.06
CA THR A 765 15.06 2.01 0.66
C THR A 765 16.00 0.83 0.49
N TYR A 766 15.70 -0.03 -0.49
CA TYR A 766 16.59 -1.11 -0.95
C TYR A 766 16.59 -1.17 -2.48
N GLY A 767 17.54 -1.92 -3.05
CA GLY A 767 17.62 -2.24 -4.47
C GLY A 767 18.98 -1.90 -5.09
N GLU A 768 19.21 -2.37 -6.31
CA GLU A 768 20.50 -2.26 -7.01
C GLU A 768 21.00 -0.82 -7.15
N LEU A 769 20.08 0.14 -7.35
CA LEU A 769 20.44 1.54 -7.53
C LEU A 769 20.99 2.18 -6.24
N ASN A 770 20.72 1.61 -5.06
CA ASN A 770 21.31 2.08 -3.79
C ASN A 770 22.84 1.95 -3.75
N ASN A 771 23.41 1.16 -4.66
CA ASN A 771 24.84 0.99 -4.81
C ASN A 771 25.52 2.11 -5.62
N GLN A 772 24.75 3.10 -6.12
CA GLN A 772 25.24 4.20 -6.96
C GLN A 772 25.33 5.53 -6.19
N PRO A 773 26.50 6.20 -6.15
CA PRO A 773 26.67 7.45 -5.40
C PRO A 773 25.70 8.59 -5.79
N ASP A 774 25.39 8.75 -7.08
CA ASP A 774 24.45 9.79 -7.53
C ASP A 774 23.02 9.53 -7.06
N VAL A 775 22.63 8.26 -7.02
CA VAL A 775 21.31 7.84 -6.51
C VAL A 775 21.25 8.04 -5.00
N VAL A 776 22.30 7.66 -4.26
CA VAL A 776 22.41 7.93 -2.82
C VAL A 776 22.27 9.41 -2.52
N ARG A 777 22.94 10.29 -3.27
CA ARG A 777 22.80 11.75 -3.13
C ARG A 777 21.36 12.23 -3.31
N LYS A 778 20.65 11.73 -4.32
CA LYS A 778 19.23 12.08 -4.55
C LYS A 778 18.34 11.62 -3.40
N GLN A 779 18.58 10.42 -2.86
CA GLN A 779 17.81 9.87 -1.75
C GLN A 779 18.05 10.64 -0.45
N VAL A 780 19.30 11.01 -0.17
CA VAL A 780 19.66 11.87 0.97
C VAL A 780 18.96 13.23 0.85
N ALA A 781 19.01 13.86 -0.33
CA ALA A 781 18.34 15.14 -0.59
C ALA A 781 16.80 15.04 -0.43
N ALA A 782 16.21 13.90 -0.79
CA ALA A 782 14.78 13.64 -0.59
C ALA A 782 14.41 13.38 0.89
N GLY A 783 15.40 13.11 1.75
CA GLY A 783 15.21 12.84 3.16
C GLY A 783 14.90 11.38 3.49
N VAL A 784 15.39 10.42 2.71
CA VAL A 784 15.34 8.98 3.07
C VAL A 784 16.08 8.75 4.38
N ASP A 785 15.54 7.93 5.28
CA ASP A 785 16.11 7.70 6.62
C ASP A 785 17.12 6.55 6.66
N ILE A 786 16.88 5.49 5.89
CA ILE A 786 17.68 4.26 5.89
C ILE A 786 17.96 3.82 4.45
N ILE A 787 19.21 3.47 4.15
CA ILE A 787 19.64 2.93 2.85
C ILE A 787 20.22 1.54 3.07
N VAL A 788 19.55 0.54 2.52
CA VAL A 788 20.02 -0.85 2.44
C VAL A 788 20.83 -0.99 1.16
N ALA A 789 22.09 -1.42 1.26
CA ALA A 789 23.01 -1.49 0.13
C ALA A 789 23.99 -2.67 0.21
N ASP A 790 24.48 -3.08 -0.96
CA ASP A 790 25.50 -4.12 -1.12
C ASP A 790 26.90 -3.52 -1.09
N ARG A 791 27.11 -2.38 -1.75
CA ARG A 791 28.41 -1.67 -1.87
C ARG A 791 28.67 -0.75 -0.69
N ILE A 792 28.72 -1.33 0.51
CA ILE A 792 28.76 -0.61 1.79
C ILE A 792 29.82 0.48 1.82
N ARG A 793 31.08 0.16 1.49
CA ARG A 793 32.17 1.14 1.60
C ARG A 793 31.95 2.36 0.70
N LEU A 794 31.51 2.13 -0.53
CA LEU A 794 31.24 3.19 -1.51
C LEU A 794 30.09 4.09 -1.05
N VAL A 795 29.02 3.50 -0.51
CA VAL A 795 27.88 4.23 0.03
C VAL A 795 28.30 4.99 1.29
N ALA A 796 29.04 4.37 2.21
CA ALA A 796 29.54 5.00 3.43
C ALA A 796 30.43 6.21 3.12
N GLU A 797 31.35 6.11 2.15
CA GLU A 797 32.16 7.24 1.69
C GLU A 797 31.29 8.35 1.08
N THR A 798 30.27 7.99 0.31
CA THR A 798 29.34 8.97 -0.27
C THR A 798 28.56 9.71 0.82
N LEU A 799 28.07 9.00 1.84
CA LEU A 799 27.35 9.58 2.97
C LEU A 799 28.27 10.45 3.84
N ALA A 800 29.53 10.06 4.01
CA ALA A 800 30.51 10.83 4.76
C ALA A 800 30.86 12.18 4.11
N VAL A 801 30.78 12.29 2.78
CA VAL A 801 31.00 13.55 2.04
C VAL A 801 29.79 14.50 2.16
N LEU A 802 28.60 13.97 2.46
CA LEU A 802 27.36 14.76 2.56
C LEU A 802 27.12 15.33 3.97
N ASN A 803 27.85 14.83 4.98
CA ASN A 803 27.93 15.40 6.32
C ASN A 803 28.99 16.51 6.38
#